data_AF-A0ABD8APB0-F1
#
_entry.id   AF-A0ABD8APB0-F1
#
_cell.length_a   1.000
_cell.length_b   1.000
_cell.length_c   1.000
_cell.angle_alpha   90.00
_cell.angle_beta   90.00
_cell.angle_gamma   90.00
#
_symmetry.space_group_name_H-M   'P 1'
#
loop_
_entity.id
_entity.type
_entity.pdbx_description
1 polymer ?
#
loop_
_entity_poly.entity_id
_entity_poly.type
_entity_poly.pdbx_seq_one_letter_code
_entity_poly.pdbx_strand_id
1 'polypeptide(L)'
;MKKASIFVFALLMFLVPWGQMAMYAEPNKEKDFITSANAHGITINDYVGTSKDVIIPETIGGQPVTSIGEKAFYSDHLTSVVIPHTVFTIGERAFEINQLTSIVIPETVTTIGDLAFAYNRLTSVVIPDSVSTIGNSTFTNNQLASVVIPETVMSIGNSAFTNNKLTTVVIPENVSTIGYWAFASNQLTSIVIPNRVSSIGHATFMDNQLTSVVIPDSVSSIGAMAFADNRLATIFIPASVLSIGFLAFDGNSSLIITGFDPSEAQNFANFYSIPFQKLNMVVSFDSNGGTPVAVTQATYGQTIVPPTQPTKDEFLFEGWYMDSIYSLPWDFARDTVTGDITLYAKWTSSVTTASKYTNKENPISALTVSFDSQGGSPVSSTITRNNQAIAPPTQPSKSGFSFDGWYIDSALSLPWNFDRDTVSRDITLYAKWVKTDSSENHGGSPSFWTSSSITDASSQEPDTGTELKTEPKLKVEPEPKVPTISLTPVVFSDISTHWARLMIESIAARGLITGYPDATFRPNQPILRKHMAGIVNGAFELPIIRKATPFEDVEPTHPYFEAISQLQEVGLIDGFHISNGLNDFFHPDAVLTRAEAAKILVLALDLPLIQTSSFEDVPSSHWAHDYIATLAETRMVVGYHGQFRPDDSLTRAELAALIYRSIPTEQTTGSQLRY
;
A
#
# COMPACT_ATOMS: atom_id res chain seq x y z
N MET A 1 13.75 -26.33 1.60
CA MET A 1 14.65 -26.88 0.58
C MET A 1 15.37 -25.71 -0.06
N LYS A 2 16.62 -25.45 0.33
CA LYS A 2 17.44 -24.35 -0.18
C LYS A 2 18.11 -24.82 -1.47
N LYS A 3 17.57 -24.51 -2.66
CA LYS A 3 18.28 -24.73 -3.94
C LYS A 3 17.66 -24.17 -5.23
N ALA A 4 16.44 -23.63 -5.25
CA ALA A 4 15.77 -23.37 -6.53
C ALA A 4 16.13 -22.04 -7.24
N SER A 5 16.44 -20.94 -6.55
CA SER A 5 16.64 -19.63 -7.23
C SER A 5 18.06 -19.32 -7.71
N ILE A 6 19.04 -20.20 -7.43
CA ILE A 6 20.45 -20.05 -7.89
C ILE A 6 20.64 -20.64 -9.32
N PHE A 7 19.64 -21.35 -9.86
CA PHE A 7 19.84 -22.23 -11.02
C PHE A 7 19.71 -21.59 -12.41
N VAL A 8 19.27 -20.33 -12.55
CA VAL A 8 19.00 -19.75 -13.88
C VAL A 8 20.23 -19.03 -14.48
N PHE A 9 21.22 -18.62 -13.69
CA PHE A 9 22.47 -18.02 -14.22
C PHE A 9 23.73 -18.87 -14.06
N ALA A 10 23.72 -19.89 -13.19
CA ALA A 10 24.77 -20.92 -13.15
C ALA A 10 24.74 -21.88 -14.36
N LEU A 11 23.66 -21.88 -15.16
CA LEU A 11 23.49 -22.80 -16.29
C LEU A 11 24.24 -22.37 -17.57
N LEU A 12 24.76 -21.13 -17.65
CA LEU A 12 25.63 -20.73 -18.76
C LEU A 12 27.07 -21.28 -18.64
N MET A 13 27.41 -21.95 -17.52
CA MET A 13 28.69 -22.65 -17.35
C MET A 13 28.66 -24.16 -17.65
N PHE A 14 27.53 -24.74 -18.08
CA PHE A 14 27.44 -26.19 -18.37
C PHE A 14 27.12 -26.56 -19.83
N LEU A 15 27.13 -25.61 -20.77
CA LEU A 15 26.95 -25.90 -22.21
C LEU A 15 28.17 -25.63 -23.09
N VAL A 16 29.33 -25.34 -22.52
CA VAL A 16 30.60 -25.56 -23.23
C VAL A 16 31.09 -26.94 -22.81
N PRO A 17 31.21 -27.93 -23.73
CA PRO A 17 31.84 -29.20 -23.38
C PRO A 17 33.19 -28.91 -22.75
N TRP A 18 33.43 -29.40 -21.53
CA TRP A 18 34.76 -29.50 -20.93
C TRP A 18 35.65 -30.29 -21.91
N GLY A 19 36.29 -29.56 -22.82
CA GLY A 19 36.98 -30.16 -23.96
C GLY A 19 37.28 -29.22 -25.14
N GLN A 20 36.74 -28.00 -25.23
CA GLN A 20 37.01 -27.14 -26.41
C GLN A 20 37.36 -25.65 -26.18
N MET A 21 37.52 -25.14 -24.95
CA MET A 21 38.04 -23.77 -24.74
C MET A 21 39.49 -23.67 -24.24
N ALA A 22 40.16 -24.79 -24.00
CA ALA A 22 41.61 -24.80 -23.71
C ALA A 22 42.41 -24.92 -25.01
N MET A 23 42.35 -23.92 -25.88
CA MET A 23 43.29 -23.81 -26.99
C MET A 23 43.87 -22.40 -27.05
N TYR A 24 45.09 -22.30 -26.49
CA TYR A 24 46.11 -21.27 -26.74
C TYR A 24 46.06 -19.92 -26.00
N ALA A 25 45.86 -19.93 -24.69
CA ALA A 25 46.58 -18.99 -23.81
C ALA A 25 47.49 -19.82 -22.90
N GLU A 26 48.78 -19.47 -22.78
CA GLU A 26 49.60 -20.05 -21.71
C GLU A 26 48.93 -19.70 -20.37
N PRO A 27 48.67 -20.68 -19.48
CA PRO A 27 48.15 -20.37 -18.16
C PRO A 27 49.11 -19.37 -17.48
N ASN A 28 48.55 -18.31 -16.87
CA ASN A 28 49.32 -17.30 -16.15
C ASN A 28 50.32 -17.97 -15.22
N LYS A 29 51.59 -17.56 -15.28
CA LYS A 29 52.64 -18.17 -14.47
C LYS A 29 52.56 -17.57 -13.08
N GLU A 30 52.83 -18.32 -12.01
CA GLU A 30 52.81 -17.78 -10.63
C GLU A 30 53.68 -16.52 -10.48
N LYS A 31 54.78 -16.42 -11.24
CA LYS A 31 55.67 -15.25 -11.27
C LYS A 31 55.03 -13.96 -11.84
N ASP A 32 53.88 -14.07 -12.49
CA ASP A 32 53.14 -12.94 -13.04
C ASP A 32 52.41 -12.15 -11.94
N PHE A 33 52.35 -12.70 -10.72
CA PHE A 33 51.69 -12.10 -9.56
C PHE A 33 52.72 -11.70 -8.50
N ILE A 34 52.73 -10.42 -8.11
CA ILE A 34 53.50 -9.94 -6.96
C ILE A 34 52.64 -10.12 -5.72
N THR A 35 53.17 -10.80 -4.70
CA THR A 35 52.36 -11.28 -3.58
C THR A 35 52.99 -10.99 -2.21
N SER A 36 52.16 -11.03 -1.17
CA SER A 36 52.58 -11.01 0.24
C SER A 36 51.77 -12.02 1.04
N ALA A 37 52.35 -12.53 2.12
CA ALA A 37 51.63 -13.40 3.05
C ALA A 37 50.70 -12.58 3.95
N ASN A 38 49.53 -13.14 4.25
CA ASN A 38 48.57 -12.61 5.22
C ASN A 38 48.20 -13.70 6.24
N ALA A 39 47.35 -13.37 7.23
CA ALA A 39 46.98 -14.29 8.31
C ALA A 39 46.24 -15.56 7.85
N HIS A 40 45.72 -15.58 6.63
CA HIS A 40 44.85 -16.62 6.08
C HIS A 40 45.37 -17.22 4.77
N GLY A 41 46.53 -16.78 4.25
CA GLY A 41 47.07 -17.22 2.97
C GLY A 41 47.89 -16.13 2.29
N ILE A 42 47.61 -15.90 1.01
CA ILE A 42 48.33 -14.96 0.14
C ILE A 42 47.41 -13.82 -0.31
N THR A 43 47.97 -12.61 -0.34
CA THR A 43 47.42 -11.44 -1.03
C THR A 43 48.18 -11.21 -2.34
N ILE A 44 47.46 -11.03 -3.45
CA ILE A 44 48.02 -10.50 -4.70
C ILE A 44 48.06 -8.99 -4.61
N ASN A 45 49.25 -8.39 -4.67
CA ASN A 45 49.43 -6.93 -4.56
C ASN A 45 49.58 -6.24 -5.92
N ASP A 46 50.03 -6.97 -6.94
CA ASP A 46 50.26 -6.42 -8.29
C ASP A 46 50.27 -7.56 -9.32
N TYR A 47 49.93 -7.24 -10.56
CA TYR A 47 49.99 -8.14 -11.71
C TYR A 47 50.95 -7.59 -12.75
N VAL A 48 52.05 -8.31 -12.96
CA VAL A 48 53.12 -7.94 -13.90
C VAL A 48 53.10 -8.80 -15.17
N GLY A 49 52.08 -9.63 -15.31
CA GLY A 49 51.88 -10.49 -16.48
C GLY A 49 51.45 -9.71 -17.72
N THR A 50 51.54 -10.36 -18.87
CA THR A 50 51.18 -9.75 -20.17
C THR A 50 49.82 -10.20 -20.69
N SER A 51 49.27 -11.31 -20.16
CA SER A 51 47.94 -11.80 -20.55
C SER A 51 46.86 -10.80 -20.14
N LYS A 52 45.84 -10.64 -20.99
CA LYS A 52 44.64 -9.84 -20.72
C LYS A 52 43.45 -10.69 -20.28
N ASP A 53 43.56 -12.00 -20.46
CA ASP A 53 42.65 -13.00 -19.91
C ASP A 53 43.36 -13.68 -18.74
N VAL A 54 42.98 -13.31 -17.53
CA VAL A 54 43.70 -13.71 -16.31
C VAL A 54 42.93 -14.78 -15.56
N ILE A 55 43.59 -15.90 -15.28
CA ILE A 55 43.09 -16.88 -14.32
C ILE A 55 43.92 -16.72 -13.05
N ILE A 56 43.30 -16.22 -11.98
CA ILE A 56 43.96 -16.12 -10.68
C ILE A 56 44.07 -17.54 -10.09
N PRO A 57 45.27 -18.03 -9.76
CA PRO A 57 45.44 -19.37 -9.24
C PRO A 57 44.87 -19.51 -7.82
N GLU A 58 44.33 -20.68 -7.48
CA GLU A 58 43.83 -20.96 -6.12
C GLU A 58 44.96 -20.93 -5.07
N THR A 59 46.19 -21.24 -5.49
CA THR A 59 47.38 -21.22 -4.63
C THR A 59 48.58 -20.58 -5.32
N ILE A 60 49.42 -19.87 -4.57
CA ILE A 60 50.73 -19.39 -5.01
C ILE A 60 51.77 -19.87 -4.01
N GLY A 61 52.83 -20.55 -4.46
CA GLY A 61 53.80 -21.18 -3.56
C GLY A 61 53.19 -22.21 -2.60
N GLY A 62 52.10 -22.86 -3.00
CA GLY A 62 51.36 -23.84 -2.20
C GLY A 62 50.47 -23.26 -1.09
N GLN A 63 50.38 -21.93 -0.98
CA GLN A 63 49.51 -21.24 -0.02
C GLN A 63 48.27 -20.70 -0.74
N PRO A 64 47.06 -20.76 -0.13
CA PRO A 64 45.83 -20.32 -0.77
C PRO A 64 45.83 -18.81 -1.04
N VAL A 65 45.37 -18.40 -2.22
CA VAL A 65 45.13 -16.98 -2.54
C VAL A 65 43.80 -16.58 -1.92
N THR A 66 43.88 -15.76 -0.88
CA THR A 66 42.72 -15.37 -0.08
C THR A 66 42.30 -13.93 -0.27
N SER A 67 43.16 -13.10 -0.84
CA SER A 67 42.90 -11.68 -1.05
C SER A 67 43.47 -11.18 -2.37
N ILE A 68 42.73 -10.27 -3.00
CA ILE A 68 43.22 -9.41 -4.08
C ILE A 68 43.41 -8.03 -3.46
N GLY A 69 44.64 -7.53 -3.47
CA GLY A 69 45.04 -6.29 -2.82
C GLY A 69 44.54 -5.03 -3.52
N GLU A 70 44.76 -3.89 -2.86
CA GLU A 70 44.50 -2.58 -3.46
C GLU A 70 45.26 -2.46 -4.79
N LYS A 71 44.55 -2.03 -5.85
CA LYS A 71 45.11 -1.80 -7.20
C LYS A 71 45.83 -3.00 -7.84
N ALA A 72 45.61 -4.22 -7.35
CA ALA A 72 46.34 -5.41 -7.80
C ALA A 72 46.26 -5.68 -9.31
N PHE A 73 45.18 -5.24 -9.97
CA PHE A 73 44.99 -5.30 -11.42
C PHE A 73 44.57 -3.94 -12.00
N TYR A 74 45.05 -2.83 -11.41
CA TYR A 74 44.66 -1.49 -11.80
C TYR A 74 45.19 -1.13 -13.19
N SER A 75 44.30 -0.71 -14.10
CA SER A 75 44.68 -0.24 -15.44
C SER A 75 45.44 -1.28 -16.29
N ASP A 76 45.25 -2.57 -16.04
CA ASP A 76 45.95 -3.65 -16.76
C ASP A 76 45.37 -3.99 -18.14
N HIS A 77 44.28 -3.32 -18.53
CA HIS A 77 43.58 -3.56 -19.79
C HIS A 77 43.04 -4.99 -19.91
N LEU A 78 42.67 -5.61 -18.79
CA LEU A 78 42.13 -6.96 -18.75
C LEU A 78 40.80 -7.04 -19.51
N THR A 79 40.64 -8.12 -20.28
CA THR A 79 39.43 -8.47 -21.02
C THR A 79 38.58 -9.49 -20.28
N SER A 80 39.22 -10.38 -19.50
CA SER A 80 38.54 -11.31 -18.59
C SER A 80 39.39 -11.61 -17.37
N VAL A 81 38.72 -11.93 -16.26
CA VAL A 81 39.37 -12.46 -15.06
C VAL A 81 38.52 -13.55 -14.42
N VAL A 82 39.17 -14.64 -14.00
CA VAL A 82 38.57 -15.70 -13.18
C VAL A 82 39.13 -15.58 -11.77
N ILE A 83 38.23 -15.32 -10.80
CA ILE A 83 38.55 -15.22 -9.38
C ILE A 83 38.27 -16.59 -8.73
N PRO A 84 39.24 -17.22 -8.06
CA PRO A 84 39.03 -18.51 -7.42
C PRO A 84 38.19 -18.38 -6.14
N HIS A 85 37.51 -19.47 -5.80
CA HIS A 85 36.67 -19.60 -4.60
C HIS A 85 37.46 -19.50 -3.27
N THR A 86 38.78 -19.45 -3.33
CA THR A 86 39.63 -19.23 -2.15
C THR A 86 39.69 -17.76 -1.73
N VAL A 87 39.23 -16.83 -2.58
CA VAL A 87 39.27 -15.38 -2.31
C VAL A 87 38.11 -14.95 -1.43
N PHE A 88 38.43 -14.19 -0.37
CA PHE A 88 37.47 -13.60 0.57
C PHE A 88 37.40 -12.07 0.46
N THR A 89 38.47 -11.44 -0.01
CA THR A 89 38.59 -9.97 -0.06
C THR A 89 39.06 -9.49 -1.43
N ILE A 90 38.35 -8.51 -1.99
CA ILE A 90 38.76 -7.74 -3.18
C ILE A 90 39.03 -6.31 -2.72
N GLY A 91 40.26 -5.84 -2.88
CA GLY A 91 40.71 -4.55 -2.38
C GLY A 91 40.18 -3.35 -3.15
N GLU A 92 40.41 -2.15 -2.60
CA GLU A 92 40.09 -0.89 -3.24
C GLU A 92 40.75 -0.82 -4.64
N ARG A 93 39.98 -0.40 -5.65
CA ARG A 93 40.44 -0.25 -7.04
C ARG A 93 41.08 -1.50 -7.67
N ALA A 94 40.85 -2.69 -7.10
CA ALA A 94 41.53 -3.92 -7.51
C ALA A 94 41.47 -4.18 -9.02
N PHE A 95 40.33 -3.92 -9.66
CA PHE A 95 40.11 -4.09 -11.10
C PHE A 95 39.68 -2.78 -11.80
N GLU A 96 39.99 -1.62 -11.22
CA GLU A 96 39.62 -0.32 -11.81
C GLU A 96 40.33 -0.07 -13.16
N ILE A 97 39.63 0.57 -14.11
CA ILE A 97 40.15 0.96 -15.44
C ILE A 97 40.57 -0.26 -16.29
N ASN A 98 39.68 -1.23 -16.43
CA ASN A 98 39.90 -2.40 -17.29
C ASN A 98 38.85 -2.46 -18.43
N GLN A 99 38.84 -3.57 -19.17
CA GLN A 99 37.92 -3.80 -20.29
C GLN A 99 36.99 -5.00 -20.01
N LEU A 100 36.80 -5.36 -18.74
CA LEU A 100 36.00 -6.51 -18.35
C LEU A 100 34.55 -6.32 -18.80
N THR A 101 34.01 -7.32 -19.49
CA THR A 101 32.61 -7.33 -19.97
C THR A 101 31.67 -8.13 -19.07
N SER A 102 32.25 -9.06 -18.31
CA SER A 102 31.59 -9.88 -17.29
C SER A 102 32.55 -10.15 -16.15
N ILE A 103 32.00 -10.44 -14.97
CA ILE A 103 32.75 -10.88 -13.80
C ILE A 103 31.87 -11.84 -13.00
N VAL A 104 32.49 -12.91 -12.49
CA VAL A 104 31.89 -13.78 -11.48
C VAL A 104 32.61 -13.51 -10.17
N ILE A 105 31.89 -12.96 -9.20
CA ILE A 105 32.40 -12.73 -7.84
C ILE A 105 32.04 -13.97 -7.02
N PRO A 106 33.00 -14.71 -6.46
CA PRO A 106 32.71 -15.92 -5.69
C PRO A 106 31.86 -15.65 -4.43
N GLU A 107 31.01 -16.61 -4.05
CA GLU A 107 30.20 -16.56 -2.81
C GLU A 107 31.03 -16.51 -1.51
N THR A 108 32.34 -16.73 -1.60
CA THR A 108 33.27 -16.60 -0.47
C THR A 108 33.69 -15.15 -0.22
N VAL A 109 33.48 -14.24 -1.18
CA VAL A 109 33.88 -12.84 -1.07
C VAL A 109 32.98 -12.11 -0.09
N THR A 110 33.50 -11.75 1.07
CA THR A 110 32.76 -10.97 2.09
C THR A 110 32.98 -9.47 1.94
N THR A 111 34.09 -9.07 1.31
CA THR A 111 34.51 -7.66 1.24
C THR A 111 34.91 -7.29 -0.19
N ILE A 112 34.27 -6.23 -0.71
CA ILE A 112 34.61 -5.60 -1.98
C ILE A 112 34.93 -4.12 -1.70
N GLY A 113 36.16 -3.72 -1.99
CA GLY A 113 36.64 -2.37 -1.75
C GLY A 113 35.98 -1.31 -2.64
N ASP A 114 36.15 -0.06 -2.23
CA ASP A 114 35.74 1.10 -3.02
C ASP A 114 36.38 1.05 -4.41
N LEU A 115 35.64 1.46 -5.44
CA LEU A 115 36.08 1.51 -6.83
C LEU A 115 36.56 0.17 -7.43
N ALA A 116 36.37 -0.97 -6.73
CA ALA A 116 37.01 -2.24 -7.11
C ALA A 116 36.75 -2.67 -8.56
N PHE A 117 35.57 -2.36 -9.13
CA PHE A 117 35.20 -2.67 -10.52
C PHE A 117 34.82 -1.42 -11.32
N ALA A 118 35.29 -0.24 -10.91
CA ALA A 118 35.03 1.02 -11.58
C ALA A 118 35.65 1.06 -13.00
N TYR A 119 35.05 1.83 -13.91
CA TYR A 119 35.57 2.08 -15.26
C TYR A 119 35.88 0.81 -16.05
N ASN A 120 34.89 -0.09 -16.12
CA ASN A 120 34.93 -1.32 -16.91
C ASN A 120 33.83 -1.29 -17.98
N ARG A 121 33.55 -2.44 -18.60
CA ARG A 121 32.48 -2.62 -19.59
C ARG A 121 31.47 -3.68 -19.13
N LEU A 122 31.33 -3.87 -17.81
CA LEU A 122 30.48 -4.91 -17.24
C LEU A 122 29.02 -4.69 -17.68
N THR A 123 28.37 -5.75 -18.14
CA THR A 123 26.98 -5.71 -18.62
C THR A 123 25.97 -6.21 -17.59
N SER A 124 26.43 -7.04 -16.66
CA SER A 124 25.67 -7.54 -15.51
C SER A 124 26.62 -7.91 -14.37
N VAL A 125 26.14 -7.82 -13.13
CA VAL A 125 26.84 -8.31 -11.94
C VAL A 125 25.84 -8.95 -10.98
N VAL A 126 26.24 -10.08 -10.40
CA VAL A 126 25.59 -10.68 -9.24
C VAL A 126 26.50 -10.41 -8.03
N ILE A 127 25.96 -9.72 -7.03
CA ILE A 127 26.69 -9.45 -5.78
C ILE A 127 26.44 -10.63 -4.83
N PRO A 128 27.48 -11.25 -4.25
CA PRO A 128 27.34 -12.41 -3.36
C PRO A 128 26.51 -12.15 -2.11
N ASP A 129 25.78 -13.17 -1.64
CA ASP A 129 24.99 -13.11 -0.40
C ASP A 129 25.86 -12.89 0.86
N SER A 130 27.18 -13.11 0.76
CA SER A 130 28.15 -12.83 1.81
C SER A 130 28.46 -11.34 1.99
N VAL A 131 28.03 -10.47 1.06
CA VAL A 131 28.32 -9.03 1.10
C VAL A 131 27.25 -8.29 1.90
N SER A 132 27.67 -7.51 2.90
CA SER A 132 26.78 -6.65 3.71
C SER A 132 26.76 -5.18 3.30
N THR A 133 27.76 -4.74 2.53
CA THR A 133 27.94 -3.34 2.13
C THR A 133 28.47 -3.28 0.70
N ILE A 134 27.88 -2.43 -0.13
CA ILE A 134 28.43 -2.08 -1.44
C ILE A 134 29.21 -0.77 -1.27
N GLY A 135 30.51 -0.82 -1.54
CA GLY A 135 31.42 0.31 -1.36
C GLY A 135 31.15 1.51 -2.28
N ASN A 136 31.89 2.59 -2.05
CA ASN A 136 31.79 3.78 -2.89
C ASN A 136 32.31 3.49 -4.29
N SER A 137 31.55 3.91 -5.30
CA SER A 137 31.91 3.82 -6.72
C SER A 137 32.26 2.41 -7.20
N THR A 138 31.92 1.34 -6.46
CA THR A 138 32.38 -0.03 -6.74
C THR A 138 32.09 -0.46 -8.17
N PHE A 139 30.94 -0.10 -8.74
CA PHE A 139 30.53 -0.42 -10.11
C PHE A 139 30.27 0.82 -10.97
N THR A 140 30.89 1.97 -10.65
CA THR A 140 30.72 3.20 -11.42
C THR A 140 31.28 3.06 -12.85
N ASN A 141 30.71 3.80 -13.81
CA ASN A 141 31.19 3.87 -15.19
C ASN A 141 31.33 2.48 -15.84
N ASN A 142 30.23 1.73 -15.86
CA ASN A 142 30.12 0.42 -16.49
C ASN A 142 29.00 0.44 -17.55
N GLN A 143 28.57 -0.73 -18.02
CA GLN A 143 27.47 -0.88 -18.96
C GLN A 143 26.34 -1.74 -18.38
N LEU A 144 26.18 -1.75 -17.05
CA LEU A 144 25.27 -2.65 -16.37
C LEU A 144 23.84 -2.39 -16.82
N ALA A 145 23.22 -3.38 -17.46
CA ALA A 145 21.79 -3.36 -17.78
C ALA A 145 20.94 -3.92 -16.63
N SER A 146 21.53 -4.77 -15.80
CA SER A 146 20.93 -5.34 -14.60
C SER A 146 21.97 -5.56 -13.49
N VAL A 147 21.50 -5.53 -12.25
CA VAL A 147 22.26 -5.89 -11.05
C VAL A 147 21.33 -6.61 -10.07
N VAL A 148 21.85 -7.65 -9.42
CA VAL A 148 21.18 -8.30 -8.29
C VAL A 148 21.88 -7.88 -7.00
N ILE A 149 21.14 -7.17 -6.14
CA ILE A 149 21.60 -6.73 -4.82
C ILE A 149 21.02 -7.70 -3.77
N PRO A 150 21.85 -8.42 -2.99
CA PRO A 150 21.38 -9.40 -2.03
C PRO A 150 20.83 -8.73 -0.77
N GLU A 151 19.97 -9.45 -0.06
CA GLU A 151 19.20 -8.91 1.08
C GLU A 151 20.02 -8.75 2.36
N THR A 152 21.24 -9.27 2.34
CA THR A 152 22.27 -9.02 3.33
C THR A 152 22.84 -7.60 3.26
N VAL A 153 22.64 -6.89 2.15
CA VAL A 153 23.14 -5.52 1.98
C VAL A 153 22.35 -4.56 2.87
N MET A 154 23.09 -3.87 3.74
CA MET A 154 22.57 -2.86 4.66
C MET A 154 22.80 -1.43 4.16
N SER A 155 23.82 -1.23 3.31
CA SER A 155 24.17 0.08 2.77
C SER A 155 24.78 0.03 1.37
N ILE A 156 24.45 1.04 0.59
CA ILE A 156 24.96 1.28 -0.77
C ILE A 156 25.76 2.57 -0.74
N GLY A 157 27.04 2.51 -1.12
CA GLY A 157 27.97 3.63 -1.08
C GLY A 157 27.69 4.72 -2.12
N ASN A 158 28.41 5.83 -1.98
CA ASN A 158 28.35 6.95 -2.91
C ASN A 158 28.76 6.49 -4.30
N SER A 159 28.01 6.90 -5.32
CA SER A 159 28.27 6.61 -6.73
C SER A 159 28.40 5.13 -7.10
N ALA A 160 27.95 4.20 -6.23
CA ALA A 160 28.16 2.77 -6.38
C ALA A 160 27.79 2.23 -7.77
N PHE A 161 26.71 2.73 -8.37
CA PHE A 161 26.20 2.37 -9.69
C PHE A 161 26.06 3.56 -10.66
N THR A 162 26.77 4.68 -10.43
CA THR A 162 26.71 5.85 -11.32
C THR A 162 27.18 5.53 -12.73
N ASN A 163 26.57 6.15 -13.75
CA ASN A 163 26.93 6.04 -15.16
C ASN A 163 26.92 4.58 -15.65
N ASN A 164 25.71 4.01 -15.65
CA ASN A 164 25.42 2.65 -16.10
C ASN A 164 24.22 2.66 -17.06
N LYS A 165 23.68 1.48 -17.40
CA LYS A 165 22.53 1.32 -18.30
C LYS A 165 21.34 0.65 -17.58
N LEU A 166 21.25 0.79 -16.26
CA LEU A 166 20.25 0.09 -15.46
C LEU A 166 18.86 0.61 -15.82
N THR A 167 17.95 -0.28 -16.20
CA THR A 167 16.55 0.05 -16.52
C THR A 167 15.61 -0.17 -15.34
N THR A 168 15.99 -1.09 -14.45
CA THR A 168 15.33 -1.43 -13.19
C THR A 168 16.36 -1.81 -12.14
N VAL A 169 16.07 -1.51 -10.87
CA VAL A 169 16.83 -1.99 -9.71
C VAL A 169 15.84 -2.32 -8.60
N VAL A 170 16.06 -3.44 -7.93
CA VAL A 170 15.40 -3.76 -6.66
C VAL A 170 16.39 -3.46 -5.54
N ILE A 171 16.05 -2.49 -4.68
CA ILE A 171 16.82 -2.19 -3.48
C ILE A 171 16.21 -3.00 -2.33
N PRO A 172 16.98 -3.86 -1.65
CA PRO A 172 16.47 -4.64 -0.52
C PRO A 172 15.91 -3.79 0.63
N GLU A 173 14.90 -4.29 1.34
CA GLU A 173 14.26 -3.56 2.45
C GLU A 173 15.18 -3.34 3.65
N ASN A 174 16.26 -4.14 3.76
CA ASN A 174 17.28 -3.98 4.80
C ASN A 174 18.21 -2.79 4.55
N VAL A 175 18.23 -2.22 3.34
CA VAL A 175 19.06 -1.05 3.04
C VAL A 175 18.52 0.17 3.77
N SER A 176 19.30 0.66 4.73
CA SER A 176 18.98 1.89 5.49
C SER A 176 19.67 3.13 4.93
N THR A 177 20.67 2.96 4.06
CA THR A 177 21.49 4.07 3.54
C THR A 177 21.82 3.87 2.07
N ILE A 178 21.48 4.87 1.26
CA ILE A 178 21.83 4.98 -0.15
C ILE A 178 22.68 6.23 -0.32
N GLY A 179 23.92 6.04 -0.77
CA GLY A 179 24.90 7.10 -0.93
C GLY A 179 24.54 8.11 -2.02
N TYR A 180 25.25 9.23 -2.00
CA TYR A 180 25.07 10.30 -2.98
C TYR A 180 25.44 9.80 -4.38
N TRP A 181 24.70 10.24 -5.40
CA TRP A 181 24.84 9.80 -6.80
C TRP A 181 24.73 8.27 -7.01
N ALA A 182 24.33 7.45 -6.02
CA ALA A 182 24.47 5.99 -6.08
C ALA A 182 23.88 5.38 -7.35
N PHE A 183 22.78 5.92 -7.86
CA PHE A 183 22.11 5.48 -9.09
C PHE A 183 22.00 6.59 -10.16
N ALA A 184 22.84 7.62 -10.10
CA ALA A 184 22.84 8.71 -11.06
C ALA A 184 23.27 8.26 -12.47
N SER A 185 22.80 8.95 -13.52
CA SER A 185 23.14 8.69 -14.93
C SER A 185 22.90 7.22 -15.32
N ASN A 186 21.65 6.81 -15.21
CA ASN A 186 21.17 5.47 -15.57
C ASN A 186 19.94 5.57 -16.50
N GLN A 187 19.22 4.48 -16.70
CA GLN A 187 18.02 4.41 -17.53
C GLN A 187 16.80 3.96 -16.73
N LEU A 188 16.80 4.17 -15.41
CA LEU A 188 15.76 3.66 -14.52
C LEU A 188 14.42 4.29 -14.88
N THR A 189 13.40 3.46 -15.06
CA THR A 189 12.03 3.91 -15.39
C THR A 189 11.14 4.02 -14.14
N SER A 190 11.45 3.24 -13.12
CA SER A 190 10.82 3.26 -11.80
C SER A 190 11.82 2.90 -10.72
N ILE A 191 11.58 3.37 -9.50
CA ILE A 191 12.33 2.95 -8.32
C ILE A 191 11.39 2.85 -7.12
N VAL A 192 11.60 1.82 -6.30
CA VAL A 192 10.98 1.66 -4.98
C VAL A 192 12.05 1.96 -3.94
N ILE A 193 11.77 2.93 -3.07
CA ILE A 193 12.67 3.32 -1.99
C ILE A 193 12.28 2.51 -0.74
N PRO A 194 13.21 1.79 -0.10
CA PRO A 194 12.92 1.02 1.11
C PRO A 194 12.38 1.86 2.25
N ASN A 195 11.51 1.28 3.08
CA ASN A 195 10.92 1.97 4.24
C ASN A 195 11.92 2.23 5.39
N ARG A 196 13.14 1.69 5.30
CA ARG A 196 14.24 1.99 6.24
C ARG A 196 15.04 3.23 5.86
N VAL A 197 14.86 3.76 4.65
CA VAL A 197 15.56 4.96 4.19
C VAL A 197 14.92 6.19 4.83
N SER A 198 15.70 6.94 5.58
CA SER A 198 15.25 8.18 6.25
C SER A 198 15.57 9.46 5.47
N SER A 199 16.47 9.38 4.49
CA SER A 199 16.84 10.50 3.63
C SER A 199 17.24 10.01 2.24
N ILE A 200 16.86 10.78 1.22
CA ILE A 200 17.29 10.55 -0.15
C ILE A 200 18.45 11.51 -0.41
N GLY A 201 19.64 10.98 -0.66
CA GLY A 201 20.86 11.77 -0.76
C GLY A 201 20.96 12.67 -2.01
N HIS A 202 21.98 13.53 -2.04
CA HIS A 202 22.29 14.41 -3.18
C HIS A 202 22.40 13.60 -4.47
N ALA A 203 21.63 14.00 -5.49
CA ALA A 203 21.67 13.47 -6.86
C ALA A 203 21.54 11.94 -6.97
N THR A 204 20.95 11.27 -5.95
CA THR A 204 20.91 9.81 -5.86
C THR A 204 20.34 9.14 -7.11
N PHE A 205 19.30 9.74 -7.70
CA PHE A 205 18.60 9.26 -8.89
C PHE A 205 18.61 10.30 -10.02
N MET A 206 19.59 11.21 -10.04
CA MET A 206 19.75 12.20 -11.10
C MET A 206 19.96 11.54 -12.48
N ASP A 207 19.49 12.17 -13.56
CA ASP A 207 19.76 11.76 -14.94
C ASP A 207 19.31 10.30 -15.19
N ASN A 208 18.01 10.09 -15.12
CA ASN A 208 17.35 8.80 -15.29
C ASN A 208 16.10 8.96 -16.17
N GLN A 209 15.26 7.92 -16.27
CA GLN A 209 14.02 7.93 -17.04
C GLN A 209 12.79 7.75 -16.15
N LEU A 210 12.87 8.13 -14.86
CA LEU A 210 11.84 7.83 -13.88
C LEU A 210 10.54 8.54 -14.27
N THR A 211 9.47 7.77 -14.44
CA THR A 211 8.12 8.32 -14.69
C THR A 211 7.28 8.38 -13.41
N SER A 212 7.64 7.57 -12.41
CA SER A 212 6.99 7.53 -11.10
C SER A 212 8.00 7.12 -10.03
N VAL A 213 7.86 7.72 -8.85
CA VAL A 213 8.62 7.37 -7.64
C VAL A 213 7.64 7.33 -6.48
N VAL A 214 7.76 6.30 -5.64
CA VAL A 214 7.07 6.27 -4.34
C VAL A 214 8.08 6.68 -3.28
N ILE A 215 7.81 7.81 -2.62
CA ILE A 215 8.58 8.27 -1.47
C ILE A 215 7.87 7.76 -0.20
N PRO A 216 8.49 6.89 0.60
CA PRO A 216 7.86 6.36 1.81
C PRO A 216 7.85 7.40 2.93
N ASP A 217 6.91 7.25 3.87
CA ASP A 217 6.73 8.15 5.03
C ASP A 217 7.93 8.12 6.01
N SER A 218 8.86 7.18 5.84
CA SER A 218 10.13 7.15 6.58
C SER A 218 11.08 8.28 6.14
N VAL A 219 10.91 8.82 4.93
CA VAL A 219 11.80 9.84 4.38
C VAL A 219 11.47 11.20 5.00
N SER A 220 12.49 11.78 5.63
CA SER A 220 12.46 13.10 6.25
C SER A 220 13.09 14.20 5.40
N SER A 221 13.93 13.83 4.42
CA SER A 221 14.63 14.80 3.58
C SER A 221 14.94 14.26 2.18
N ILE A 222 14.84 15.15 1.20
CA ILE A 222 15.21 14.93 -0.20
C ILE A 222 16.37 15.86 -0.53
N GLY A 223 17.50 15.29 -0.94
CA GLY A 223 18.72 16.04 -1.23
C GLY A 223 18.63 16.90 -2.50
N ALA A 224 19.60 17.80 -2.66
CA ALA A 224 19.73 18.58 -3.89
C ALA A 224 19.82 17.66 -5.11
N MET A 225 19.22 18.05 -6.23
CA MET A 225 19.21 17.31 -7.50
C MET A 225 18.81 15.81 -7.41
N ALA A 226 18.21 15.35 -6.31
CA ALA A 226 18.00 13.92 -6.04
C ALA A 226 17.27 13.17 -7.16
N PHE A 227 16.33 13.86 -7.82
CA PHE A 227 15.54 13.39 -8.95
C PHE A 227 15.62 14.36 -10.15
N ALA A 228 16.71 15.13 -10.25
CA ALA A 228 16.92 16.01 -11.39
C ALA A 228 17.07 15.21 -12.70
N ASP A 229 16.71 15.80 -13.83
CA ASP A 229 16.82 15.23 -15.18
C ASP A 229 16.15 13.85 -15.29
N ASN A 230 14.87 13.79 -14.91
CA ASN A 230 14.01 12.61 -15.04
C ASN A 230 12.80 12.90 -15.94
N ARG A 231 11.81 12.01 -15.94
CA ARG A 231 10.57 12.12 -16.73
C ARG A 231 9.32 12.13 -15.84
N LEU A 232 9.43 12.67 -14.63
CA LEU A 232 8.33 12.71 -13.67
C LEU A 232 7.26 13.69 -14.15
N ALA A 233 6.06 13.17 -14.39
CA ALA A 233 4.88 13.99 -14.66
C ALA A 233 4.17 14.39 -13.36
N THR A 234 4.19 13.50 -12.35
CA THR A 234 3.64 13.79 -11.04
C THR A 234 4.47 13.09 -9.98
N ILE A 235 4.55 13.71 -8.80
CA ILE A 235 5.15 13.09 -7.63
C ILE A 235 4.36 13.45 -6.38
N PHE A 236 4.12 12.46 -5.52
CA PHE A 236 3.61 12.68 -4.18
C PHE A 236 4.78 12.84 -3.22
N ILE A 237 4.77 13.94 -2.46
CA ILE A 237 5.74 14.19 -1.41
C ILE A 237 4.99 14.12 -0.06
N PRO A 238 5.29 13.14 0.81
CA PRO A 238 4.58 12.96 2.06
C PRO A 238 4.90 14.08 3.07
N ALA A 239 4.02 14.25 4.08
CA ALA A 239 4.21 15.24 5.15
C ALA A 239 5.43 14.97 6.03
N SER A 240 5.96 13.74 6.00
CA SER A 240 7.20 13.38 6.70
C SER A 240 8.42 14.12 6.14
N VAL A 241 8.39 14.57 4.88
CA VAL A 241 9.50 15.30 4.27
C VAL A 241 9.53 16.73 4.81
N LEU A 242 10.55 17.01 5.63
CA LEU A 242 10.76 18.30 6.29
C LEU A 242 11.75 19.19 5.56
N SER A 243 12.44 18.67 4.53
CA SER A 243 13.46 19.39 3.77
C SER A 243 13.56 18.87 2.34
N ILE A 244 13.54 19.78 1.36
CA ILE A 244 13.79 19.48 -0.06
C ILE A 244 14.93 20.36 -0.58
N GLY A 245 15.99 19.72 -1.08
CA GLY A 245 17.21 20.37 -1.52
C GLY A 245 17.08 21.11 -2.84
N PHE A 246 18.03 22.01 -3.11
CA PHE A 246 18.06 22.83 -4.32
C PHE A 246 17.97 21.98 -5.59
N LEU A 247 17.08 22.36 -6.52
CA LEU A 247 16.88 21.68 -7.80
C LEU A 247 16.57 20.16 -7.68
N ALA A 248 16.00 19.70 -6.56
CA ALA A 248 15.71 18.28 -6.33
C ALA A 248 14.96 17.59 -7.49
N PHE A 249 14.13 18.34 -8.22
CA PHE A 249 13.34 17.85 -9.34
C PHE A 249 13.56 18.64 -10.64
N ASP A 250 14.69 19.35 -10.77
CA ASP A 250 14.99 20.11 -12.00
C ASP A 250 15.02 19.22 -13.25
N GLY A 251 14.79 19.78 -14.43
CA GLY A 251 14.74 18.99 -15.68
C GLY A 251 13.48 18.14 -15.89
N ASN A 252 12.59 18.00 -14.89
CA ASN A 252 11.27 17.34 -15.06
C ASN A 252 10.23 18.32 -15.63
N SER A 253 10.25 18.54 -16.95
CA SER A 253 9.55 19.66 -17.62
C SER A 253 8.02 19.72 -17.48
N SER A 254 7.36 18.66 -17.02
CA SER A 254 5.89 18.60 -16.85
C SER A 254 5.47 18.18 -15.44
N LEU A 255 6.36 18.39 -14.46
CA LEU A 255 6.14 17.96 -13.10
C LEU A 255 4.99 18.71 -12.42
N ILE A 256 4.09 17.94 -11.82
CA ILE A 256 3.11 18.40 -10.83
C ILE A 256 3.48 17.77 -9.49
N ILE A 257 3.77 18.60 -8.49
CA ILE A 257 3.98 18.13 -7.12
C ILE A 257 2.61 18.00 -6.45
N THR A 258 2.32 16.82 -5.92
CA THR A 258 1.17 16.56 -5.05
C THR A 258 1.66 16.42 -3.61
N GLY A 259 0.89 16.93 -2.67
CA GLY A 259 1.24 16.87 -1.26
C GLY A 259 0.24 17.60 -0.38
N PHE A 260 0.52 17.63 0.90
CA PHE A 260 -0.33 18.32 1.87
C PHE A 260 -0.06 19.84 1.87
N ASP A 261 -1.03 20.63 2.31
CA ASP A 261 -0.89 22.07 2.47
C ASP A 261 -1.41 22.46 3.87
N PRO A 262 -0.57 23.05 4.74
CA PRO A 262 0.82 23.45 4.48
C PRO A 262 1.78 22.25 4.51
N SER A 263 2.85 22.30 3.70
CA SER A 263 3.97 21.35 3.78
C SER A 263 5.23 21.89 3.13
N GLU A 264 6.36 21.20 3.33
CA GLU A 264 7.60 21.51 2.62
C GLU A 264 7.46 21.29 1.10
N ALA A 265 6.65 20.32 0.68
CA ALA A 265 6.34 20.10 -0.73
C ALA A 265 5.69 21.33 -1.38
N GLN A 266 4.74 21.96 -0.67
CA GLN A 266 4.09 23.19 -1.11
C GLN A 266 5.09 24.36 -1.15
N ASN A 267 5.90 24.54 -0.11
CA ASN A 267 6.92 25.60 -0.05
C ASN A 267 7.89 25.49 -1.23
N PHE A 268 8.40 24.29 -1.48
CA PHE A 268 9.31 23.99 -2.57
C PHE A 268 8.66 24.26 -3.93
N ALA A 269 7.44 23.76 -4.15
CA ALA A 269 6.71 23.96 -5.40
C ALA A 269 6.49 25.45 -5.68
N ASN A 270 6.10 26.23 -4.67
CA ASN A 270 5.94 27.68 -4.78
C ASN A 270 7.26 28.39 -5.12
N PHE A 271 8.36 28.02 -4.45
CA PHE A 271 9.67 28.64 -4.67
C PHE A 271 10.17 28.45 -6.11
N TYR A 272 10.00 27.25 -6.67
CA TYR A 272 10.44 26.92 -8.04
C TYR A 272 9.34 27.15 -9.10
N SER A 273 8.19 27.69 -8.72
CA SER A 273 7.04 27.87 -9.62
C SER A 273 6.59 26.57 -10.31
N ILE A 274 6.67 25.44 -9.59
CA ILE A 274 6.20 24.13 -10.02
C ILE A 274 4.70 24.03 -9.65
N PRO A 275 3.81 23.55 -10.55
CA PRO A 275 2.42 23.31 -10.21
C PRO A 275 2.27 22.42 -8.98
N PHE A 276 1.51 22.90 -7.99
CA PHE A 276 1.19 22.16 -6.78
C PHE A 276 -0.27 21.75 -6.75
N GLN A 277 -0.54 20.46 -6.60
CA GLN A 277 -1.88 19.92 -6.38
C GLN A 277 -2.02 19.50 -4.92
N LYS A 278 -2.81 20.29 -4.18
CA LYS A 278 -3.15 20.01 -2.78
C LYS A 278 -3.90 18.68 -2.67
N LEU A 279 -3.42 17.82 -1.79
CA LEU A 279 -4.13 16.63 -1.34
C LEU A 279 -5.00 16.97 -0.14
N ASN A 280 -6.26 16.58 -0.21
CA ASN A 280 -7.18 16.61 0.93
C ASN A 280 -7.26 15.22 1.53
N MET A 281 -7.51 15.18 2.83
CA MET A 281 -7.61 13.97 3.61
C MET A 281 -9.07 13.63 3.83
N VAL A 282 -9.38 12.35 3.95
CA VAL A 282 -10.75 11.89 4.12
C VAL A 282 -11.00 11.52 5.57
N VAL A 283 -12.00 12.16 6.16
CA VAL A 283 -12.57 11.75 7.45
C VAL A 283 -13.87 11.03 7.17
N SER A 284 -13.86 9.73 7.45
CA SER A 284 -15.04 8.88 7.39
C SER A 284 -15.67 8.73 8.76
N PHE A 285 -16.98 8.51 8.79
CA PHE A 285 -17.75 8.38 10.01
C PHE A 285 -18.52 7.06 9.99
N ASP A 286 -18.10 6.12 10.82
CA ASP A 286 -18.85 4.89 11.06
C ASP A 286 -19.86 5.13 12.18
N SER A 287 -21.13 5.26 11.81
CA SER A 287 -22.21 5.50 12.76
C SER A 287 -22.50 4.29 13.67
N ASN A 288 -21.85 3.13 13.47
CA ASN A 288 -22.06 1.90 14.23
C ASN A 288 -23.56 1.52 14.35
N GLY A 289 -24.25 1.57 13.21
CA GLY A 289 -25.68 1.28 13.10
C GLY A 289 -26.62 2.43 13.49
N GLY A 290 -26.10 3.65 13.68
CA GLY A 290 -26.90 4.88 13.69
C GLY A 290 -27.16 5.44 12.28
N THR A 291 -27.82 6.58 12.20
CA THR A 291 -28.07 7.26 10.92
C THR A 291 -26.75 7.58 10.17
N PRO A 292 -26.74 7.54 8.82
CA PRO A 292 -25.52 7.78 8.05
C PRO A 292 -24.97 9.19 8.25
N VAL A 293 -23.64 9.31 8.26
CA VAL A 293 -22.92 10.57 8.36
C VAL A 293 -22.03 10.73 7.13
N ALA A 294 -22.12 11.87 6.46
CA ALA A 294 -21.36 12.12 5.24
C ALA A 294 -19.85 12.22 5.53
N VAL A 295 -19.04 11.73 4.60
CA VAL A 295 -17.58 11.91 4.65
C VAL A 295 -17.21 13.39 4.53
N THR A 296 -16.15 13.79 5.24
CA THR A 296 -15.64 15.17 5.25
C THR A 296 -14.22 15.19 4.71
N GLN A 297 -13.90 16.18 3.88
CA GLN A 297 -12.54 16.45 3.45
C GLN A 297 -11.86 17.35 4.48
N ALA A 298 -10.63 17.02 4.86
CA ALA A 298 -9.83 17.74 5.84
C ALA A 298 -8.49 18.18 5.25
N THR A 299 -7.96 19.27 5.80
CA THR A 299 -6.60 19.74 5.52
C THR A 299 -5.65 19.17 6.57
N TYR A 300 -4.45 18.74 6.15
CA TYR A 300 -3.45 18.19 7.05
C TYR A 300 -3.12 19.10 8.23
N GLY A 301 -3.10 18.52 9.42
CA GLY A 301 -2.82 19.21 10.67
C GLY A 301 -3.90 20.19 11.11
N GLN A 302 -5.08 20.21 10.47
CA GLN A 302 -6.21 21.05 10.86
C GLN A 302 -7.28 20.25 11.59
N THR A 303 -8.06 20.94 12.43
CA THR A 303 -9.28 20.39 13.03
C THR A 303 -10.40 20.32 11.99
N ILE A 304 -11.45 19.56 12.29
CA ILE A 304 -12.66 19.47 11.47
C ILE A 304 -13.88 19.93 12.26
N VAL A 305 -14.88 20.46 11.56
CA VAL A 305 -16.17 20.81 12.18
C VAL A 305 -16.90 19.51 12.55
N PRO A 306 -17.49 19.40 13.76
CA PRO A 306 -18.32 18.26 14.14
C PRO A 306 -19.42 17.98 13.11
N PRO A 307 -19.61 16.72 12.68
CA PRO A 307 -20.73 16.39 11.81
C PRO A 307 -22.05 16.51 12.57
N THR A 308 -23.17 16.48 11.83
CA THR A 308 -24.47 16.28 12.45
C THR A 308 -24.46 14.97 13.24
N GLN A 309 -24.88 15.04 14.50
CA GLN A 309 -24.90 13.90 15.40
C GLN A 309 -25.79 12.79 14.83
N PRO A 310 -25.29 11.56 14.68
CA PRO A 310 -26.11 10.44 14.25
C PRO A 310 -27.14 10.09 15.33
N THR A 311 -28.22 9.43 14.94
CA THR A 311 -29.26 8.92 15.84
C THR A 311 -29.38 7.40 15.70
N LYS A 312 -29.68 6.71 16.79
CA LYS A 312 -29.89 5.26 16.81
C LYS A 312 -31.02 4.94 17.79
N ASP A 313 -32.05 4.25 17.31
CA ASP A 313 -33.24 3.93 18.11
C ASP A 313 -32.83 3.18 19.37
N GLU A 314 -33.31 3.64 20.53
CA GLU A 314 -33.01 3.06 21.86
C GLU A 314 -31.54 3.19 22.33
N PHE A 315 -30.73 4.07 21.73
CA PHE A 315 -29.37 4.32 22.18
C PHE A 315 -29.05 5.82 22.29
N LEU A 316 -28.26 6.18 23.31
CA LEU A 316 -27.67 7.50 23.50
C LEU A 316 -26.29 7.53 22.83
N PHE A 317 -26.04 8.56 22.01
CA PHE A 317 -24.74 8.82 21.40
C PHE A 317 -23.76 9.41 22.43
N GLU A 318 -22.61 8.78 22.61
CA GLU A 318 -21.58 9.19 23.58
C GLU A 318 -20.41 9.96 22.96
N GLY A 319 -20.34 10.04 21.62
CA GLY A 319 -19.26 10.71 20.91
C GLY A 319 -18.59 9.86 19.84
N TRP A 320 -17.57 10.45 19.21
CA TRP A 320 -16.77 9.85 18.16
C TRP A 320 -15.41 9.38 18.71
N TYR A 321 -14.90 8.26 18.20
CA TYR A 321 -13.66 7.62 18.66
C TYR A 321 -12.77 7.24 17.47
N MET A 322 -11.45 7.27 17.62
CA MET A 322 -10.51 6.90 16.54
C MET A 322 -10.39 5.39 16.32
N ASP A 323 -10.90 4.60 17.26
CA ASP A 323 -10.82 3.15 17.25
C ASP A 323 -12.19 2.51 17.54
N SER A 324 -12.42 1.32 16.97
CA SER A 324 -13.67 0.59 17.08
C SER A 324 -13.94 0.00 18.47
N ILE A 325 -12.93 -0.01 19.36
CA ILE A 325 -13.07 -0.45 20.76
C ILE A 325 -13.32 0.73 21.72
N TYR A 326 -13.43 1.96 21.19
CA TYR A 326 -13.80 3.18 21.90
C TYR A 326 -12.84 3.61 23.02
N SER A 327 -11.54 3.44 22.80
CA SER A 327 -10.47 3.79 23.74
C SER A 327 -9.89 5.19 23.55
N LEU A 328 -9.95 5.73 22.33
CA LEU A 328 -9.39 7.03 21.93
C LEU A 328 -10.52 7.97 21.49
N PRO A 329 -11.12 8.77 22.39
CA PRO A 329 -12.14 9.74 22.02
C PRO A 329 -11.55 10.80 21.10
N TRP A 330 -12.31 11.21 20.09
CA TRP A 330 -11.97 12.30 19.19
C TRP A 330 -12.58 13.62 19.69
N ASP A 331 -11.75 14.62 19.92
CA ASP A 331 -12.14 15.99 20.28
C ASP A 331 -12.01 16.91 19.07
N PHE A 332 -13.14 17.28 18.47
CA PHE A 332 -13.20 18.17 17.30
C PHE A 332 -12.60 19.57 17.52
N ALA A 333 -12.43 20.01 18.77
CA ALA A 333 -11.81 21.30 19.07
C ALA A 333 -10.28 21.22 19.20
N ARG A 334 -9.71 20.02 19.37
CA ARG A 334 -8.29 19.84 19.72
C ARG A 334 -7.55 18.92 18.75
N ASP A 335 -8.21 17.86 18.30
CA ASP A 335 -7.59 16.83 17.49
C ASP A 335 -7.55 17.24 16.02
N THR A 336 -6.40 16.98 15.40
CA THR A 336 -6.12 17.40 14.03
C THR A 336 -5.95 16.19 13.11
N VAL A 337 -6.34 16.35 11.86
CA VAL A 337 -6.31 15.27 10.88
C VAL A 337 -4.91 15.15 10.29
N THR A 338 -4.23 14.03 10.56
CA THR A 338 -2.84 13.76 10.10
C THR A 338 -2.71 12.55 9.18
N GLY A 339 -3.77 11.74 9.02
CA GLY A 339 -3.98 10.80 7.92
C GLY A 339 -5.44 10.73 7.51
N ASP A 340 -5.78 9.91 6.52
CA ASP A 340 -7.17 9.49 6.35
C ASP A 340 -7.61 8.73 7.61
N ILE A 341 -8.73 9.13 8.20
CA ILE A 341 -9.20 8.57 9.47
C ILE A 341 -10.66 8.12 9.36
N THR A 342 -11.02 7.12 10.15
CA THR A 342 -12.42 6.73 10.38
C THR A 342 -12.74 6.95 11.85
N LEU A 343 -13.78 7.74 12.11
CA LEU A 343 -14.30 7.97 13.45
C LEU A 343 -15.51 7.08 13.70
N TYR A 344 -15.54 6.41 14.86
CA TYR A 344 -16.55 5.44 15.26
C TYR A 344 -17.50 6.03 16.30
N ALA A 345 -18.80 5.98 16.03
CA ALA A 345 -19.83 6.42 16.97
C ALA A 345 -19.96 5.44 18.13
N LYS A 346 -19.86 5.94 19.37
CA LYS A 346 -20.14 5.13 20.57
C LYS A 346 -21.58 5.34 21.04
N TRP A 347 -22.19 4.24 21.48
CA TRP A 347 -23.58 4.19 21.90
C TRP A 347 -23.72 3.57 23.29
N THR A 348 -24.62 4.09 24.11
CA THR A 348 -25.08 3.47 25.36
C THR A 348 -26.57 3.17 25.26
N SER A 349 -27.01 1.96 25.63
CA SER A 349 -28.44 1.61 25.61
C SER A 349 -29.27 2.58 26.46
N SER A 350 -30.37 3.09 25.90
CA SER A 350 -31.35 3.88 26.64
C SER A 350 -32.35 2.99 27.41
N VAL A 351 -32.29 1.67 27.20
CA VAL A 351 -33.17 0.69 27.85
C VAL A 351 -32.64 0.35 29.23
N THR A 352 -33.37 0.79 30.26
CA THR A 352 -33.31 0.14 31.57
C THR A 352 -34.06 -1.19 31.47
N THR A 353 -33.37 -2.27 31.10
CA THR A 353 -33.83 -3.57 31.59
C THR A 353 -33.68 -3.52 33.10
N ALA A 354 -34.81 -3.42 33.80
CA ALA A 354 -34.88 -3.78 35.21
C ALA A 354 -34.50 -5.26 35.34
N SER A 355 -33.20 -5.55 35.34
CA SER A 355 -32.68 -6.84 35.74
C SER A 355 -33.05 -7.03 37.20
N LYS A 356 -33.85 -8.07 37.47
CA LYS A 356 -34.22 -8.55 38.81
C LYS A 356 -33.02 -9.02 39.67
N TYR A 357 -31.82 -8.57 39.37
CA TYR A 357 -30.63 -8.82 40.17
C TYR A 357 -29.89 -7.49 40.35
N THR A 358 -29.86 -7.06 41.61
CA THR A 358 -29.21 -5.87 42.13
C THR A 358 -27.71 -5.92 41.86
N ASN A 359 -27.15 -4.81 41.34
CA ASN A 359 -25.95 -4.20 41.90
C ASN A 359 -25.99 -2.68 41.68
N LYS A 360 -25.58 -1.95 42.71
CA LYS A 360 -25.49 -0.49 42.77
C LYS A 360 -24.71 0.07 41.59
N GLU A 361 -25.38 0.82 40.73
CA GLU A 361 -25.04 2.18 40.30
C GLU A 361 -26.29 2.81 39.68
N ASN A 362 -26.42 4.13 39.77
CA ASN A 362 -27.64 4.90 39.49
C ASN A 362 -28.37 4.46 38.21
N PRO A 363 -29.69 4.19 38.24
CA PRO A 363 -30.46 4.04 37.01
C PRO A 363 -30.37 5.36 36.21
N ILE A 364 -29.96 5.27 34.94
CA ILE A 364 -29.95 6.41 34.02
C ILE A 364 -31.41 6.74 33.70
N SER A 365 -31.97 7.80 34.29
CA SER A 365 -33.28 8.34 33.91
C SER A 365 -33.15 9.04 32.56
N ALA A 366 -33.29 8.29 31.47
CA ALA A 366 -33.44 8.83 30.13
C ALA A 366 -34.80 9.56 30.03
N LEU A 367 -34.81 10.75 29.44
CA LEU A 367 -35.97 11.62 29.31
C LEU A 367 -36.22 11.90 27.83
N THR A 368 -37.47 11.78 27.42
CA THR A 368 -37.92 12.01 26.05
C THR A 368 -38.28 13.47 25.85
N VAL A 369 -37.74 14.09 24.82
CA VAL A 369 -38.14 15.41 24.33
C VAL A 369 -38.87 15.24 23.01
N SER A 370 -40.17 15.48 23.01
CA SER A 370 -41.00 15.48 21.80
C SER A 370 -41.13 16.89 21.25
N PHE A 371 -41.34 17.01 19.94
CA PHE A 371 -41.50 18.29 19.26
C PHE A 371 -42.86 18.34 18.56
N ASP A 372 -43.74 19.21 19.03
CA ASP A 372 -45.01 19.50 18.38
C ASP A 372 -44.83 20.73 17.48
N SER A 373 -44.81 20.50 16.17
CA SER A 373 -44.62 21.55 15.16
C SER A 373 -45.82 22.49 15.02
N GLN A 374 -46.94 22.26 15.72
CA GLN A 374 -48.15 23.08 15.70
C GLN A 374 -48.62 23.40 14.27
N GLY A 375 -48.66 22.35 13.43
CA GLY A 375 -49.05 22.42 12.02
C GLY A 375 -47.95 22.82 11.04
N GLY A 376 -46.67 22.74 11.44
CA GLY A 376 -45.51 22.77 10.55
C GLY A 376 -45.00 21.38 10.15
N SER A 377 -43.90 21.30 9.40
CA SER A 377 -43.26 20.02 9.05
C SER A 377 -42.88 19.20 10.30
N PRO A 378 -42.95 17.85 10.24
CA PRO A 378 -42.67 17.00 11.39
C PRO A 378 -41.22 17.15 11.88
N VAL A 379 -41.03 17.02 13.19
CA VAL A 379 -39.72 17.07 13.86
C VAL A 379 -39.61 15.85 14.78
N SER A 380 -38.58 15.03 14.59
CA SER A 380 -38.37 13.80 15.35
C SER A 380 -38.06 14.09 16.82
N SER A 381 -38.60 13.28 17.73
CA SER A 381 -38.26 13.33 19.16
C SER A 381 -36.79 12.97 19.41
N THR A 382 -36.22 13.50 20.48
CA THR A 382 -34.87 13.16 20.96
C THR A 382 -34.93 12.64 22.40
N ILE A 383 -33.88 11.95 22.84
CA ILE A 383 -33.75 11.42 24.20
C ILE A 383 -32.49 12.02 24.82
N THR A 384 -32.58 12.42 26.09
CA THR A 384 -31.46 13.00 26.84
C THR A 384 -31.41 12.46 28.27
N ARG A 385 -30.36 12.78 29.03
CA ARG A 385 -30.27 12.41 30.46
C ARG A 385 -30.93 13.49 31.32
N ASN A 386 -31.35 13.12 32.52
CA ASN A 386 -31.81 14.06 33.54
C ASN A 386 -30.80 15.22 33.76
N ASN A 387 -31.31 16.45 33.69
CA ASN A 387 -30.59 17.72 33.82
C ASN A 387 -29.52 17.98 32.73
N GLN A 388 -29.65 17.39 31.55
CA GLN A 388 -28.83 17.75 30.38
C GLN A 388 -29.57 18.72 29.46
N ALA A 389 -28.82 19.62 28.82
CA ALA A 389 -29.33 20.41 27.69
C ALA A 389 -29.48 19.50 26.46
N ILE A 390 -30.26 19.96 25.48
CA ILE A 390 -30.39 19.29 24.18
C ILE A 390 -29.96 20.25 23.08
N ALA A 391 -29.39 19.72 21.99
CA ALA A 391 -29.11 20.52 20.81
C ALA A 391 -30.43 20.96 20.14
N PRO A 392 -30.46 22.14 19.48
CA PRO A 392 -31.65 22.58 18.75
C PRO A 392 -31.97 21.59 17.61
N PRO A 393 -33.25 21.19 17.44
CA PRO A 393 -33.64 20.32 16.33
C PRO A 393 -33.58 21.08 15.00
N THR A 394 -33.70 20.34 13.89
CA THR A 394 -33.92 20.95 12.58
C THR A 394 -35.19 21.82 12.61
N GLN A 395 -35.07 23.06 12.13
CA GLN A 395 -36.14 24.04 12.16
C GLN A 395 -37.33 23.57 11.29
N PRO A 396 -38.56 23.50 11.84
CA PRO A 396 -39.73 23.14 11.05
C PRO A 396 -40.12 24.28 10.10
N SER A 397 -40.87 23.96 9.05
CA SER A 397 -41.42 24.93 8.09
C SER A 397 -42.95 24.93 8.08
N LYS A 398 -43.57 26.10 7.88
CA LYS A 398 -45.03 26.27 7.77
C LYS A 398 -45.38 27.37 6.77
N SER A 399 -46.13 27.03 5.72
CA SER A 399 -46.45 27.96 4.62
C SER A 399 -47.20 29.22 5.10
N GLY A 400 -46.70 30.41 4.77
CA GLY A 400 -47.30 31.70 5.15
C GLY A 400 -47.00 32.16 6.58
N PHE A 401 -46.05 31.52 7.26
CA PHE A 401 -45.62 31.87 8.62
C PHE A 401 -44.10 31.81 8.75
N SER A 402 -43.54 32.64 9.62
CA SER A 402 -42.14 32.58 10.07
C SER A 402 -42.06 31.86 11.42
N PHE A 403 -41.07 30.99 11.59
CA PHE A 403 -40.84 30.27 12.85
C PHE A 403 -40.21 31.21 13.90
N ASP A 404 -40.85 31.32 15.07
CA ASP A 404 -40.48 32.24 16.15
C ASP A 404 -39.66 31.57 17.27
N GLY A 405 -39.64 30.23 17.32
CA GLY A 405 -38.93 29.45 18.34
C GLY A 405 -39.76 28.32 18.95
N TRP A 406 -39.13 27.59 19.88
CA TRP A 406 -39.72 26.49 20.64
C TRP A 406 -40.14 26.96 22.04
N TYR A 407 -41.27 26.44 22.54
CA TYR A 407 -41.86 26.82 23.83
C TYR A 407 -42.18 25.57 24.65
N ILE A 408 -42.06 25.64 25.98
CA ILE A 408 -42.26 24.48 26.87
C ILE A 408 -43.75 24.15 27.11
N ASP A 409 -44.63 25.08 26.78
CA ASP A 409 -46.07 24.94 26.95
C ASP A 409 -46.82 25.19 25.63
N SER A 410 -47.94 24.49 25.47
CA SER A 410 -48.78 24.60 24.27
C SER A 410 -49.50 25.96 24.14
N ALA A 411 -49.57 26.75 25.21
CA ALA A 411 -50.07 28.13 25.20
C ALA A 411 -49.00 29.14 24.73
N LEU A 412 -47.78 28.68 24.42
CA LEU A 412 -46.67 29.46 23.87
C LEU A 412 -46.26 30.64 24.76
N SER A 413 -46.31 30.42 26.08
CA SER A 413 -46.07 31.46 27.09
C SER A 413 -44.63 31.50 27.60
N LEU A 414 -43.91 30.38 27.57
CA LEU A 414 -42.54 30.25 28.07
C LEU A 414 -41.60 29.69 26.97
N PRO A 415 -40.70 30.52 26.40
CA PRO A 415 -39.76 30.07 25.37
C PRO A 415 -38.70 29.14 25.97
N TRP A 416 -38.31 28.13 25.20
CA TRP A 416 -37.23 27.20 25.52
C TRP A 416 -35.89 27.69 24.94
N ASN A 417 -34.85 27.72 25.77
CA ASN A 417 -33.51 28.14 25.40
C ASN A 417 -32.55 26.92 25.40
N PHE A 418 -32.12 26.49 24.20
CA PHE A 418 -31.27 25.30 24.04
C PHE A 418 -29.85 25.44 24.64
N ASP A 419 -29.39 26.66 24.92
CA ASP A 419 -28.07 26.90 25.54
C ASP A 419 -28.14 26.92 27.08
N ARG A 420 -29.33 27.10 27.67
CA ARG A 420 -29.50 27.35 29.12
C ARG A 420 -30.42 26.35 29.81
N ASP A 421 -31.44 25.87 29.11
CA ASP A 421 -32.47 25.03 29.69
C ASP A 421 -32.06 23.56 29.63
N THR A 422 -32.38 22.84 30.71
CA THR A 422 -32.05 21.43 30.87
C THR A 422 -33.31 20.61 31.08
N VAL A 423 -33.28 19.38 30.59
CA VAL A 423 -34.44 18.48 30.59
C VAL A 423 -34.44 17.69 31.89
N SER A 424 -35.43 17.90 32.74
CA SER A 424 -35.54 17.26 34.06
C SER A 424 -36.71 16.27 34.19
N ARG A 425 -37.56 16.18 33.16
CA ARG A 425 -38.60 15.17 32.95
C ARG A 425 -38.88 15.02 31.45
N ASP A 426 -39.73 14.08 31.06
CA ASP A 426 -40.25 14.04 29.68
C ASP A 426 -41.00 15.33 29.36
N ILE A 427 -40.63 15.99 28.27
CA ILE A 427 -41.21 17.27 27.85
C ILE A 427 -41.64 17.22 26.38
N THR A 428 -42.58 18.08 26.03
CA THR A 428 -42.92 18.38 24.63
C THR A 428 -42.69 19.86 24.40
N LEU A 429 -41.89 20.19 23.39
CA LEU A 429 -41.66 21.57 22.96
C LEU A 429 -42.59 21.91 21.80
N TYR A 430 -43.22 23.07 21.84
CA TYR A 430 -44.23 23.52 20.90
C TYR A 430 -43.68 24.66 20.02
N ALA A 431 -43.82 24.53 18.70
CA ALA A 431 -43.39 25.56 17.76
C ALA A 431 -44.33 26.77 17.78
N LYS A 432 -43.77 27.98 17.85
CA LYS A 432 -44.52 29.22 17.67
C LYS A 432 -44.29 29.80 16.27
N TRP A 433 -45.36 30.37 15.73
CA TRP A 433 -45.42 30.88 14.37
C TRP A 433 -45.90 32.33 14.35
N VAL A 434 -45.23 33.19 13.60
CA VAL A 434 -45.67 34.56 13.31
C VAL A 434 -46.20 34.61 11.88
N LYS A 435 -47.44 35.09 11.71
CA LYS A 435 -48.04 35.24 10.38
C LYS A 435 -47.24 36.27 9.59
N THR A 436 -46.85 35.92 8.38
CA THR A 436 -46.18 36.87 7.48
C THR A 436 -47.25 37.78 6.90
N ASP A 437 -47.37 39.02 7.39
CA ASP A 437 -48.35 39.97 6.85
C ASP A 437 -47.92 40.42 5.45
N SER A 438 -48.73 40.04 4.46
CA SER A 438 -48.81 40.77 3.20
C SER A 438 -49.65 42.03 3.43
N SER A 439 -49.01 43.16 3.75
CA SER A 439 -49.67 44.46 3.65
C SER A 439 -49.10 45.27 2.49
N GLU A 440 -50.04 45.77 1.71
CA GLU A 440 -49.92 46.49 0.46
C GLU A 440 -49.66 48.00 0.71
N ASN A 441 -48.78 48.56 -0.13
CA ASN A 441 -48.99 49.78 -0.92
C ASN A 441 -48.91 51.19 -0.26
N HIS A 442 -47.95 52.00 -0.74
CA HIS A 442 -48.19 53.42 -1.05
C HIS A 442 -47.77 53.69 -2.49
N GLY A 443 -48.76 54.05 -3.30
CA GLY A 443 -48.64 54.22 -4.74
C GLY A 443 -48.09 55.57 -5.21
N GLY A 444 -47.66 55.56 -6.47
CA GLY A 444 -47.35 56.72 -7.28
C GLY A 444 -47.17 56.30 -8.75
N SER A 445 -48.29 56.16 -9.46
CA SER A 445 -48.36 56.14 -10.94
C SER A 445 -48.58 57.60 -11.44
N PRO A 446 -48.36 57.97 -12.73
CA PRO A 446 -48.80 57.16 -13.88
C PRO A 446 -47.94 57.24 -15.17
N SER A 447 -48.42 56.48 -16.17
CA SER A 447 -48.30 56.61 -17.65
C SER A 447 -47.56 55.44 -18.33
N PHE A 448 -47.96 54.84 -19.47
CA PHE A 448 -49.17 54.80 -20.31
C PHE A 448 -48.85 53.81 -21.49
N TRP A 449 -49.86 53.09 -22.05
CA TRP A 449 -49.89 52.30 -23.34
C TRP A 449 -49.15 50.94 -23.37
N THR A 450 -49.59 49.82 -24.01
CA THR A 450 -50.80 49.41 -24.78
C THR A 450 -50.82 47.86 -24.92
N SER A 451 -52.04 47.29 -25.00
CA SER A 451 -52.55 46.11 -25.77
C SER A 451 -51.59 45.35 -26.72
N SER A 452 -51.71 44.05 -27.06
CA SER A 452 -52.84 43.10 -27.09
C SER A 452 -52.39 41.69 -27.58
N SER A 453 -53.05 40.65 -27.07
CA SER A 453 -53.57 39.39 -27.68
C SER A 453 -52.77 38.55 -28.71
N ILE A 454 -52.48 37.26 -28.44
CA ILE A 454 -53.22 35.98 -28.71
C ILE A 454 -52.83 35.30 -30.06
N THR A 455 -52.88 33.95 -30.06
CA THR A 455 -52.90 32.93 -31.15
C THR A 455 -51.55 32.30 -31.53
N ASP A 456 -51.44 31.00 -31.83
CA ASP A 456 -52.24 29.80 -31.58
C ASP A 456 -51.37 28.54 -31.93
N ALA A 457 -51.70 27.44 -31.27
CA ALA A 457 -51.68 26.00 -31.63
C ALA A 457 -50.63 25.28 -32.52
N SER A 458 -50.55 23.96 -32.18
CA SER A 458 -50.32 22.78 -33.04
C SER A 458 -48.87 22.26 -33.14
N SER A 459 -48.53 20.98 -32.99
CA SER A 459 -49.30 19.72 -32.86
C SER A 459 -48.36 18.55 -32.46
N GLN A 460 -49.01 17.46 -32.06
CA GLN A 460 -48.57 16.18 -31.50
C GLN A 460 -47.47 15.35 -32.21
N GLU A 461 -46.83 14.54 -31.35
CA GLU A 461 -46.27 13.18 -31.49
C GLU A 461 -47.07 12.20 -32.40
N PRO A 462 -46.50 11.06 -32.90
CA PRO A 462 -46.11 9.93 -32.04
C PRO A 462 -44.98 8.96 -32.50
N ASP A 463 -44.71 8.04 -31.57
CA ASP A 463 -43.90 6.81 -31.53
C ASP A 463 -44.02 5.83 -32.73
N THR A 464 -42.96 5.04 -32.97
CA THR A 464 -42.96 3.59 -33.34
C THR A 464 -41.54 3.11 -33.67
N GLY A 465 -41.09 2.02 -33.03
CA GLY A 465 -39.83 1.33 -33.34
C GLY A 465 -39.96 0.24 -34.41
N THR A 466 -38.84 -0.27 -34.96
CA THR A 466 -38.69 -1.67 -35.41
C THR A 466 -37.23 -2.09 -35.62
N GLU A 467 -36.96 -3.33 -35.22
CA GLU A 467 -35.78 -4.19 -35.38
C GLU A 467 -35.62 -4.74 -36.82
N LEU A 468 -34.40 -5.11 -37.26
CA LEU A 468 -34.16 -5.97 -38.44
C LEU A 468 -32.86 -6.77 -38.34
N LYS A 469 -32.95 -8.08 -38.62
CA LYS A 469 -31.91 -9.12 -38.56
C LYS A 469 -31.24 -9.41 -39.92
N THR A 470 -29.92 -9.71 -39.87
CA THR A 470 -29.01 -10.64 -40.63
C THR A 470 -29.24 -11.00 -42.12
N GLU A 471 -28.22 -11.23 -42.97
CA GLU A 471 -27.31 -12.42 -43.02
C GLU A 471 -26.14 -12.27 -44.09
N PRO A 472 -25.28 -13.27 -44.44
CA PRO A 472 -23.85 -13.34 -44.08
C PRO A 472 -22.82 -13.35 -45.26
N LYS A 473 -21.51 -13.15 -45.00
CA LYS A 473 -20.42 -13.64 -45.90
C LYS A 473 -19.11 -14.02 -45.15
N LEU A 474 -18.81 -15.32 -45.24
CA LEU A 474 -17.55 -16.09 -45.27
C LEU A 474 -16.24 -15.61 -44.59
N LYS A 475 -15.69 -16.54 -43.80
CA LYS A 475 -14.42 -16.57 -43.05
C LYS A 475 -13.15 -16.33 -43.89
N VAL A 476 -12.21 -15.59 -43.29
CA VAL A 476 -10.76 -15.82 -43.42
C VAL A 476 -10.19 -15.88 -42.01
N GLU A 477 -9.45 -16.94 -41.71
CA GLU A 477 -8.90 -17.30 -40.40
C GLU A 477 -7.51 -16.64 -40.20
N PRO A 478 -7.31 -15.78 -39.18
CA PRO A 478 -5.98 -15.44 -38.72
C PRO A 478 -5.57 -16.34 -37.53
N GLU A 479 -4.29 -16.69 -37.53
CA GLU A 479 -3.56 -17.50 -36.53
C GLU A 479 -3.92 -17.21 -35.06
N PRO A 480 -3.76 -18.18 -34.14
CA PRO A 480 -4.23 -18.08 -32.77
C PRO A 480 -3.62 -16.87 -32.06
N LYS A 481 -4.46 -15.86 -31.81
CA LYS A 481 -4.14 -14.81 -30.85
C LYS A 481 -4.04 -15.47 -29.49
N VAL A 482 -2.83 -15.47 -28.93
CA VAL A 482 -2.63 -15.59 -27.48
C VAL A 482 -3.57 -14.55 -26.84
N PRO A 483 -4.48 -14.93 -25.93
CA PRO A 483 -5.37 -13.98 -25.30
C PRO A 483 -4.54 -12.99 -24.48
N THR A 484 -4.28 -11.81 -25.05
CA THR A 484 -3.82 -10.66 -24.27
C THR A 484 -5.01 -10.26 -23.40
N ILE A 485 -4.92 -10.51 -22.09
CA ILE A 485 -5.91 -9.99 -21.14
C ILE A 485 -5.79 -8.47 -21.23
N SER A 486 -6.79 -7.83 -21.84
CA SER A 486 -6.94 -6.39 -21.78
C SER A 486 -7.37 -6.04 -20.36
N LEU A 487 -6.39 -5.82 -19.49
CA LEU A 487 -6.62 -5.30 -18.15
C LEU A 487 -7.12 -3.86 -18.31
N THR A 488 -8.44 -3.67 -18.32
CA THR A 488 -8.99 -2.33 -18.13
C THR A 488 -8.51 -1.81 -16.79
N PRO A 489 -7.89 -0.61 -16.70
CA PRO A 489 -7.46 -0.07 -15.42
C PRO A 489 -8.67 0.05 -14.49
N VAL A 490 -8.72 -0.76 -13.44
CA VAL A 490 -9.71 -0.63 -12.38
C VAL A 490 -9.13 0.36 -11.38
N VAL A 491 -9.74 1.54 -11.28
CA VAL A 491 -9.29 2.62 -10.39
C VAL A 491 -10.37 2.83 -9.32
N PHE A 492 -9.95 2.98 -8.07
CA PHE A 492 -10.83 3.32 -6.96
C PHE A 492 -10.49 4.71 -6.43
N SER A 493 -11.51 5.49 -6.06
CA SER A 493 -11.34 6.91 -5.73
C SER A 493 -10.61 7.16 -4.41
N ASP A 494 -10.66 6.21 -3.48
CA ASP A 494 -10.17 6.31 -2.10
C ASP A 494 -8.81 5.61 -1.86
N ILE A 495 -8.16 5.13 -2.93
CA ILE A 495 -6.83 4.49 -2.82
C ILE A 495 -5.73 5.26 -3.56
N SER A 496 -6.03 6.43 -4.12
CA SER A 496 -5.12 7.16 -5.02
C SER A 496 -3.73 7.42 -4.42
N THR A 497 -3.65 7.52 -3.09
CA THR A 497 -2.43 7.72 -2.29
C THR A 497 -2.16 6.60 -1.28
N HIS A 498 -2.95 5.53 -1.31
CA HIS A 498 -2.83 4.43 -0.36
C HIS A 498 -1.60 3.57 -0.69
N TRP A 499 -0.83 3.13 0.33
CA TRP A 499 0.40 2.33 0.14
C TRP A 499 0.17 1.07 -0.71
N ALA A 500 -1.03 0.48 -0.63
CA ALA A 500 -1.41 -0.71 -1.37
C ALA A 500 -2.02 -0.44 -2.76
N ARG A 501 -2.06 0.80 -3.24
CA ARG A 501 -2.77 1.19 -4.47
C ARG A 501 -2.49 0.25 -5.65
N LEU A 502 -1.23 0.12 -6.04
CA LEU A 502 -0.84 -0.66 -7.22
C LEU A 502 -1.18 -2.14 -7.05
N MET A 503 -1.08 -2.66 -5.83
CA MET A 503 -1.43 -4.05 -5.50
C MET A 503 -2.95 -4.26 -5.61
N ILE A 504 -3.73 -3.32 -5.07
CA ILE A 504 -5.20 -3.33 -5.15
C ILE A 504 -5.65 -3.23 -6.61
N GLU A 505 -5.15 -2.24 -7.37
CA GLU A 505 -5.49 -2.06 -8.79
C GLU A 505 -5.09 -3.31 -9.62
N SER A 506 -3.95 -3.93 -9.32
CA SER A 506 -3.50 -5.15 -10.01
C SER A 506 -4.41 -6.36 -9.75
N ILE A 507 -4.75 -6.62 -8.49
CA ILE A 507 -5.63 -7.74 -8.12
C ILE A 507 -7.07 -7.47 -8.58
N ALA A 508 -7.52 -6.22 -8.57
CA ALA A 508 -8.82 -5.82 -9.10
C ALA A 508 -8.90 -5.97 -10.63
N ALA A 509 -7.85 -5.61 -11.35
CA ALA A 509 -7.77 -5.81 -12.80
C ALA A 509 -7.80 -7.30 -13.19
N ARG A 510 -7.35 -8.19 -12.30
CA ARG A 510 -7.49 -9.66 -12.44
C ARG A 510 -8.89 -10.17 -12.08
N GLY A 511 -9.81 -9.30 -11.67
CA GLY A 511 -11.18 -9.66 -11.27
C GLY A 511 -11.28 -10.36 -9.92
N LEU A 512 -10.20 -10.40 -9.12
CA LEU A 512 -10.14 -11.13 -7.86
C LEU A 512 -10.76 -10.35 -6.70
N ILE A 513 -10.71 -9.01 -6.77
CA ILE A 513 -11.35 -8.12 -5.80
C ILE A 513 -12.17 -7.07 -6.54
N THR A 514 -13.26 -6.64 -5.91
CA THR A 514 -14.08 -5.53 -6.40
C THR A 514 -14.21 -4.44 -5.34
N GLY A 515 -14.41 -3.22 -5.82
CA GLY A 515 -14.83 -2.10 -4.99
C GLY A 515 -16.35 -2.10 -4.77
N TYR A 516 -16.81 -1.02 -4.17
CA TYR A 516 -18.21 -0.76 -3.92
C TYR A 516 -18.85 -0.02 -5.10
N PRO A 517 -20.20 -0.01 -5.21
CA PRO A 517 -20.91 0.69 -6.29
C PRO A 517 -20.63 2.21 -6.35
N ASP A 518 -20.11 2.79 -5.26
CA ASP A 518 -19.71 4.20 -5.14
C ASP A 518 -18.30 4.48 -5.68
N ALA A 519 -17.67 3.51 -6.36
CA ALA A 519 -16.30 3.56 -6.88
C ALA A 519 -15.18 3.61 -5.81
N THR A 520 -15.49 3.31 -4.55
CA THR A 520 -14.48 3.14 -3.48
C THR A 520 -14.02 1.69 -3.31
N PHE A 521 -12.84 1.48 -2.73
CA PHE A 521 -12.34 0.16 -2.35
C PHE A 521 -12.41 -0.09 -0.84
N ARG A 522 -12.35 0.95 -0.02
CA ARG A 522 -12.30 0.96 1.44
C ARG A 522 -11.12 0.16 2.00
N PRO A 523 -9.87 0.59 1.73
CA PRO A 523 -8.67 -0.22 1.95
C PRO A 523 -8.45 -0.63 3.42
N ASN A 524 -8.83 0.22 4.38
CA ASN A 524 -8.61 -0.01 5.81
C ASN A 524 -9.77 -0.74 6.50
N GLN A 525 -10.85 -1.08 5.80
CA GLN A 525 -11.94 -1.85 6.40
C GLN A 525 -11.49 -3.30 6.65
N PRO A 526 -11.89 -3.90 7.79
CA PRO A 526 -11.69 -5.32 8.03
C PRO A 526 -12.32 -6.18 6.93
N ILE A 527 -11.63 -7.25 6.55
CA ILE A 527 -12.14 -8.21 5.57
C ILE A 527 -12.80 -9.40 6.27
N LEU A 528 -13.89 -9.89 5.69
CA LEU A 528 -14.68 -11.00 6.22
C LEU A 528 -14.20 -12.34 5.66
N ARG A 529 -14.41 -13.42 6.41
CA ARG A 529 -14.02 -14.79 6.03
C ARG A 529 -14.60 -15.22 4.68
N LYS A 530 -15.86 -14.86 4.38
CA LYS A 530 -16.48 -15.15 3.07
C LYS A 530 -15.75 -14.51 1.90
N HIS A 531 -15.18 -13.31 2.07
CA HIS A 531 -14.45 -12.63 1.00
C HIS A 531 -13.13 -13.35 0.69
N MET A 532 -12.43 -13.85 1.72
CA MET A 532 -11.22 -14.67 1.55
C MET A 532 -11.51 -15.93 0.71
N ALA A 533 -12.66 -16.58 0.95
CA ALA A 533 -13.06 -17.74 0.18
C ALA A 533 -13.18 -17.46 -1.32
N GLY A 534 -13.85 -16.36 -1.69
CA GLY A 534 -13.94 -15.94 -3.08
C GLY A 534 -12.58 -15.60 -3.70
N ILE A 535 -11.74 -14.87 -2.97
CA ILE A 535 -10.45 -14.38 -3.49
C ILE A 535 -9.46 -15.52 -3.71
N VAL A 536 -9.29 -16.42 -2.74
CA VAL A 536 -8.36 -17.57 -2.85
C VAL A 536 -8.76 -18.49 -3.99
N ASN A 537 -10.07 -18.76 -4.12
CA ASN A 537 -10.59 -19.62 -5.18
C ASN A 537 -10.42 -19.02 -6.58
N GLY A 538 -10.48 -17.69 -6.71
CA GLY A 538 -10.15 -17.01 -7.96
C GLY A 538 -8.65 -16.93 -8.25
N ALA A 539 -7.82 -16.90 -7.20
CA ALA A 539 -6.39 -16.64 -7.30
C ALA A 539 -5.53 -17.88 -7.56
N PHE A 540 -5.98 -19.07 -7.11
CA PHE A 540 -5.18 -20.30 -7.16
C PHE A 540 -5.94 -21.46 -7.76
N GLU A 541 -5.28 -22.20 -8.65
CA GLU A 541 -5.79 -23.48 -9.15
C GLU A 541 -5.41 -24.59 -8.17
N LEU A 542 -6.37 -25.01 -7.35
CA LEU A 542 -6.13 -25.97 -6.25
C LEU A 542 -6.79 -27.33 -6.55
N PRO A 543 -6.09 -28.46 -6.34
CA PRO A 543 -6.64 -29.78 -6.59
C PRO A 543 -7.66 -30.17 -5.51
N ILE A 544 -8.82 -30.67 -5.93
CA ILE A 544 -9.84 -31.23 -5.04
C ILE A 544 -9.30 -32.51 -4.38
N ILE A 545 -9.30 -32.57 -3.05
CA ILE A 545 -8.80 -33.70 -2.27
C ILE A 545 -9.90 -34.47 -1.51
N ARG A 546 -11.06 -33.85 -1.30
CA ARG A 546 -12.22 -34.45 -0.63
C ARG A 546 -13.52 -33.82 -1.13
N LYS A 547 -14.66 -34.43 -0.79
CA LYS A 547 -15.99 -33.88 -1.07
C LYS A 547 -16.39 -32.90 0.02
N ALA A 548 -17.00 -31.76 -0.34
CA ALA A 548 -17.54 -30.82 0.64
C ALA A 548 -18.74 -31.40 1.40
N THR A 549 -18.82 -31.03 2.68
CA THR A 549 -20.00 -31.15 3.53
C THR A 549 -20.44 -29.73 3.90
N PRO A 550 -21.66 -29.29 3.52
CA PRO A 550 -22.12 -27.94 3.79
C PRO A 550 -22.02 -27.55 5.27
N PHE A 551 -21.57 -26.34 5.54
CA PHE A 551 -21.62 -25.73 6.87
C PHE A 551 -23.06 -25.31 7.20
N GLU A 552 -23.48 -25.43 8.47
CA GLU A 552 -24.86 -25.12 8.89
C GLU A 552 -25.20 -23.63 8.73
N ASP A 553 -24.22 -22.74 8.89
CA ASP A 553 -24.40 -21.28 8.72
C ASP A 553 -24.13 -20.77 7.30
N VAL A 554 -24.00 -21.66 6.32
CA VAL A 554 -23.83 -21.30 4.91
C VAL A 554 -24.87 -22.04 4.07
N GLU A 555 -26.03 -21.42 3.92
CA GLU A 555 -27.12 -21.93 3.08
C GLU A 555 -26.70 -22.10 1.61
N PRO A 556 -27.22 -23.10 0.87
CA PRO A 556 -26.92 -23.29 -0.56
C PRO A 556 -27.20 -22.09 -1.47
N THR A 557 -28.05 -21.16 -1.03
CA THR A 557 -28.35 -19.90 -1.74
C THR A 557 -27.39 -18.76 -1.39
N HIS A 558 -26.46 -18.95 -0.46
CA HIS A 558 -25.50 -17.92 -0.06
C HIS A 558 -24.54 -17.59 -1.22
N PRO A 559 -24.25 -16.31 -1.52
CA PRO A 559 -23.44 -15.93 -2.69
C PRO A 559 -22.02 -16.54 -2.74
N TYR A 560 -21.46 -16.90 -1.57
CA TYR A 560 -20.15 -17.53 -1.45
C TYR A 560 -20.21 -19.04 -1.18
N PHE A 561 -21.41 -19.67 -1.24
CA PHE A 561 -21.59 -21.09 -0.90
C PHE A 561 -20.64 -22.00 -1.69
N GLU A 562 -20.53 -21.77 -3.01
CA GLU A 562 -19.67 -22.58 -3.89
C GLU A 562 -18.18 -22.39 -3.56
N ALA A 563 -17.72 -21.14 -3.43
CA ALA A 563 -16.32 -20.86 -3.10
C ALA A 563 -15.91 -21.41 -1.72
N ILE A 564 -16.80 -21.32 -0.74
CA ILE A 564 -16.60 -21.89 0.60
C ILE A 564 -16.53 -23.42 0.51
N SER A 565 -17.44 -24.05 -0.25
CA SER A 565 -17.41 -25.50 -0.47
C SER A 565 -16.10 -25.95 -1.14
N GLN A 566 -15.63 -25.22 -2.15
CA GLN A 566 -14.40 -25.54 -2.86
C GLN A 566 -13.15 -25.41 -1.97
N LEU A 567 -13.06 -24.39 -1.10
CA LEU A 567 -11.98 -24.33 -0.11
C LEU A 567 -12.00 -25.51 0.87
N GLN A 568 -13.18 -26.04 1.19
CA GLN A 568 -13.29 -27.24 2.00
C GLN A 568 -12.84 -28.47 1.21
N GLU A 569 -13.23 -28.59 -0.06
CA GLU A 569 -12.86 -29.69 -0.97
C GLU A 569 -11.35 -29.81 -1.20
N VAL A 570 -10.65 -28.67 -1.24
CA VAL A 570 -9.19 -28.60 -1.41
C VAL A 570 -8.42 -28.65 -0.08
N GLY A 571 -9.12 -28.82 1.04
CA GLY A 571 -8.49 -29.05 2.35
C GLY A 571 -8.04 -27.82 3.11
N LEU A 572 -8.39 -26.61 2.64
CA LEU A 572 -7.92 -25.35 3.25
C LEU A 572 -8.74 -24.93 4.47
N ILE A 573 -10.01 -25.32 4.52
CA ILE A 573 -10.91 -25.01 5.63
C ILE A 573 -11.68 -26.25 6.08
N ASP A 574 -11.93 -26.34 7.39
CA ASP A 574 -12.78 -27.37 8.01
C ASP A 574 -13.87 -26.76 8.93
N GLY A 575 -13.95 -25.43 9.02
CA GLY A 575 -14.88 -24.74 9.92
C GLY A 575 -14.49 -24.80 11.39
N PHE A 576 -15.35 -24.27 12.25
CA PHE A 576 -15.19 -24.30 13.70
C PHE A 576 -16.05 -25.40 14.31
N HIS A 577 -15.44 -26.22 15.17
CA HIS A 577 -16.14 -27.30 15.85
C HIS A 577 -16.79 -26.81 17.14
N ILE A 578 -18.07 -27.10 17.29
CA ILE A 578 -18.63 -27.36 18.62
C ILE A 578 -18.33 -28.82 18.99
N SER A 579 -18.22 -29.12 20.29
CA SER A 579 -17.59 -30.30 20.90
C SER A 579 -18.14 -31.71 20.54
N ASN A 580 -18.86 -31.86 19.44
CA ASN A 580 -19.53 -33.10 19.02
C ASN A 580 -19.03 -33.68 17.67
N GLY A 581 -17.96 -33.12 17.09
CA GLY A 581 -17.21 -33.78 16.01
C GLY A 581 -17.79 -33.64 14.60
N LEU A 582 -18.59 -32.61 14.33
CA LEU A 582 -18.99 -32.21 12.99
C LEU A 582 -18.49 -30.77 12.70
N ASN A 583 -18.22 -30.51 11.42
CA ASN A 583 -17.68 -29.24 10.89
C ASN A 583 -18.83 -28.21 10.75
N ASP A 584 -19.45 -27.80 11.86
CA ASP A 584 -20.81 -27.24 11.77
C ASP A 584 -20.88 -25.77 11.33
N PHE A 585 -19.84 -24.95 11.53
CA PHE A 585 -19.92 -23.50 11.23
C PHE A 585 -18.69 -22.94 10.51
N PHE A 586 -18.92 -22.12 9.48
CA PHE A 586 -17.88 -21.37 8.76
C PHE A 586 -17.70 -19.94 9.27
N HIS A 587 -18.78 -19.34 9.77
CA HIS A 587 -18.91 -17.93 10.17
C HIS A 587 -18.58 -16.95 9.03
N PRO A 588 -19.39 -16.91 7.95
CA PRO A 588 -19.09 -16.13 6.75
C PRO A 588 -18.91 -14.63 7.02
N ASP A 589 -19.62 -14.09 8.01
CA ASP A 589 -19.61 -12.68 8.39
C ASP A 589 -18.62 -12.32 9.51
N ALA A 590 -17.85 -13.29 10.03
CA ALA A 590 -16.80 -12.98 10.98
C ALA A 590 -15.60 -12.32 10.28
N VAL A 591 -14.96 -11.40 11.01
CA VAL A 591 -13.74 -10.74 10.57
C VAL A 591 -12.60 -11.75 10.51
N LEU A 592 -11.82 -11.72 9.43
CA LEU A 592 -10.66 -12.58 9.23
C LEU A 592 -9.46 -12.03 10.00
N THR A 593 -8.78 -12.87 10.78
CA THR A 593 -7.53 -12.46 11.45
C THR A 593 -6.32 -12.64 10.54
N ARG A 594 -5.23 -11.95 10.88
CA ARG A 594 -3.94 -12.06 10.18
C ARG A 594 -3.37 -13.49 10.24
N ALA A 595 -3.52 -14.18 11.37
CA ALA A 595 -3.10 -15.57 11.54
C ALA A 595 -3.91 -16.56 10.68
N GLU A 596 -5.23 -16.36 10.56
CA GLU A 596 -6.09 -17.18 9.71
C GLU A 596 -5.74 -17.04 8.23
N ALA A 597 -5.54 -15.80 7.77
CA ALA A 597 -5.08 -15.55 6.41
C ALA A 597 -3.72 -16.18 6.14
N ALA A 598 -2.80 -16.12 7.11
CA ALA A 598 -1.46 -16.71 6.97
C ALA A 598 -1.53 -18.22 6.75
N LYS A 599 -2.32 -18.93 7.56
CA LYS A 599 -2.52 -20.39 7.41
C LYS A 599 -3.12 -20.72 6.03
N ILE A 600 -4.18 -20.02 5.62
CA ILE A 600 -4.86 -20.32 4.35
C ILE A 600 -3.90 -20.13 3.17
N LEU A 601 -3.10 -19.06 3.16
CA LEU A 601 -2.16 -18.79 2.06
C LEU A 601 -1.01 -19.79 1.99
N VAL A 602 -0.41 -20.14 3.12
CA VAL A 602 0.67 -21.15 3.16
C VAL A 602 0.19 -22.49 2.62
N LEU A 603 -1.03 -22.89 3.01
CA LEU A 603 -1.62 -24.14 2.54
C LEU A 603 -2.03 -24.05 1.05
N ALA A 604 -2.61 -22.94 0.61
CA ALA A 604 -2.99 -22.74 -0.79
C ALA A 604 -1.77 -22.77 -1.74
N LEU A 605 -0.62 -22.28 -1.27
CA LEU A 605 0.63 -22.27 -2.02
C LEU A 605 1.46 -23.56 -1.87
N ASP A 606 0.99 -24.53 -1.08
CA ASP A 606 1.71 -25.76 -0.74
C ASP A 606 3.15 -25.50 -0.23
N LEU A 607 3.29 -24.50 0.65
CA LEU A 607 4.60 -24.09 1.17
C LEU A 607 5.04 -24.95 2.38
N PRO A 608 6.32 -25.34 2.46
CA PRO A 608 6.83 -26.10 3.59
C PRO A 608 6.88 -25.24 4.86
N LEU A 609 6.38 -25.78 5.98
CA LEU A 609 6.36 -25.07 7.26
C LEU A 609 7.77 -24.81 7.81
N ILE A 610 7.96 -23.59 8.31
CA ILE A 610 9.19 -23.10 8.94
C ILE A 610 8.94 -22.86 10.42
N GLN A 611 9.85 -23.33 11.28
CA GLN A 611 9.71 -23.28 12.74
C GLN A 611 10.46 -22.12 13.40
N THR A 612 11.01 -21.20 12.62
CA THR A 612 11.76 -20.04 13.11
C THR A 612 11.06 -18.77 12.65
N SER A 613 10.29 -18.14 13.53
CA SER A 613 9.65 -16.85 13.27
C SER A 613 10.62 -15.70 13.52
N SER A 614 10.52 -14.63 12.72
CA SER A 614 11.24 -13.36 12.91
C SER A 614 10.44 -12.30 13.66
N PHE A 615 9.19 -12.60 14.05
CA PHE A 615 8.29 -11.67 14.74
C PHE A 615 8.26 -11.90 16.25
N GLU A 616 8.44 -10.83 17.01
CA GLU A 616 8.61 -10.85 18.47
C GLU A 616 7.33 -11.25 19.23
N ASP A 617 6.17 -10.98 18.66
CA ASP A 617 4.85 -11.17 19.26
C ASP A 617 4.16 -12.48 18.87
N VAL A 618 4.86 -13.36 18.13
CA VAL A 618 4.34 -14.68 17.74
C VAL A 618 5.15 -15.77 18.45
N PRO A 619 4.75 -16.20 19.65
CA PRO A 619 5.46 -17.25 20.36
C PRO A 619 5.31 -18.60 19.64
N SER A 620 6.26 -19.51 19.83
CA SER A 620 6.21 -20.88 19.26
C SER A 620 5.01 -21.71 19.75
N SER A 621 4.33 -21.28 20.81
CA SER A 621 3.07 -21.86 21.28
C SER A 621 1.83 -21.36 20.53
N HIS A 622 1.94 -20.30 19.73
CA HIS A 622 0.82 -19.78 18.95
C HIS A 622 0.47 -20.76 17.82
N TRP A 623 -0.82 -21.10 17.65
CA TRP A 623 -1.26 -22.13 16.69
C TRP A 623 -0.88 -21.82 15.24
N ALA A 624 -0.72 -20.53 14.90
CA ALA A 624 -0.33 -20.07 13.57
C ALA A 624 1.18 -19.84 13.41
N HIS A 625 2.00 -20.10 14.44
CA HIS A 625 3.42 -19.74 14.46
C HIS A 625 4.17 -20.19 13.21
N ASP A 626 4.07 -21.46 12.85
CA ASP A 626 4.83 -22.01 11.72
C ASP A 626 4.37 -21.45 10.37
N TYR A 627 3.06 -21.17 10.22
CA TYR A 627 2.52 -20.56 9.01
C TYR A 627 3.00 -19.11 8.86
N ILE A 628 2.99 -18.35 9.94
CA ILE A 628 3.45 -16.96 9.96
C ILE A 628 4.96 -16.90 9.67
N ALA A 629 5.74 -17.77 10.32
CA ALA A 629 7.18 -17.90 10.05
C ALA A 629 7.45 -18.26 8.58
N THR A 630 6.62 -19.13 8.00
CA THR A 630 6.73 -19.49 6.58
C THR A 630 6.51 -18.30 5.67
N LEU A 631 5.43 -17.52 5.88
CA LEU A 631 5.19 -16.31 5.08
C LEU A 631 6.25 -15.22 5.29
N ALA A 632 6.85 -15.16 6.48
CA ALA A 632 7.92 -14.21 6.78
C ALA A 632 9.18 -14.57 5.98
N GLU A 633 9.58 -15.85 5.96
CA GLU A 633 10.74 -16.33 5.20
C GLU A 633 10.53 -16.20 3.70
N THR A 634 9.32 -16.51 3.20
CA THR A 634 8.98 -16.34 1.78
C THR A 634 8.70 -14.88 1.39
N ARG A 635 8.85 -13.94 2.33
CA ARG A 635 8.68 -12.48 2.15
C ARG A 635 7.29 -12.06 1.66
N MET A 636 6.27 -12.85 1.98
CA MET A 636 4.88 -12.54 1.63
C MET A 636 4.23 -11.60 2.66
N VAL A 637 4.66 -11.66 3.93
CA VAL A 637 4.20 -10.76 5.01
C VAL A 637 5.32 -9.86 5.49
N VAL A 638 4.99 -8.62 5.81
CA VAL A 638 5.86 -7.66 6.50
C VAL A 638 5.13 -7.23 7.76
N GLY A 639 5.73 -7.45 8.93
CA GLY A 639 5.15 -7.06 10.21
C GLY A 639 5.27 -5.56 10.50
N TYR A 640 4.64 -5.12 11.58
CA TYR A 640 4.69 -3.76 12.11
C TYR A 640 5.79 -3.66 13.18
N HIS A 641 6.93 -3.05 12.85
CA HIS A 641 8.05 -2.86 13.79
C HIS A 641 8.53 -4.17 14.47
N GLY A 642 8.64 -5.26 13.71
CA GLY A 642 9.04 -6.57 14.25
C GLY A 642 7.90 -7.37 14.87
N GLN A 643 6.66 -6.88 14.82
CA GLN A 643 5.47 -7.60 15.29
C GLN A 643 4.58 -8.03 14.12
N PHE A 644 4.05 -9.24 14.15
CA PHE A 644 3.10 -9.73 13.16
C PHE A 644 1.65 -9.34 13.47
N ARG A 645 1.29 -9.25 14.75
CA ARG A 645 -0.06 -9.07 15.31
C ARG A 645 -1.04 -10.14 14.83
N PRO A 646 -0.88 -11.40 15.27
CA PRO A 646 -1.59 -12.55 14.70
C PRO A 646 -3.11 -12.50 14.88
N ASP A 647 -3.58 -11.95 16.00
CA ASP A 647 -5.01 -11.91 16.36
C ASP A 647 -5.72 -10.63 15.88
N ASP A 648 -4.96 -9.67 15.34
CA ASP A 648 -5.54 -8.45 14.78
C ASP A 648 -6.36 -8.78 13.52
N SER A 649 -7.41 -7.97 13.32
CA SER A 649 -8.25 -8.02 12.12
C SER A 649 -7.43 -7.64 10.89
N LEU A 650 -7.55 -8.43 9.82
CA LEU A 650 -6.92 -8.13 8.55
C LEU A 650 -7.76 -7.13 7.75
N THR A 651 -7.13 -6.09 7.21
CA THR A 651 -7.80 -5.12 6.33
C THR A 651 -7.90 -5.61 4.88
N ARG A 652 -8.80 -5.01 4.10
CA ARG A 652 -8.96 -5.29 2.66
C ARG A 652 -7.67 -5.02 1.87
N ALA A 653 -6.95 -3.96 2.20
CA ALA A 653 -5.67 -3.62 1.55
C ALA A 653 -4.55 -4.58 1.92
N GLU A 654 -4.45 -4.99 3.19
CA GLU A 654 -3.46 -5.98 3.60
C GLU A 654 -3.72 -7.32 2.91
N LEU A 655 -4.98 -7.79 2.83
CA LEU A 655 -5.27 -9.02 2.08
C LEU A 655 -4.91 -8.89 0.60
N ALA A 656 -5.26 -7.77 -0.04
CA ALA A 656 -4.91 -7.53 -1.43
C ALA A 656 -3.39 -7.55 -1.66
N ALA A 657 -2.61 -6.96 -0.74
CA ALA A 657 -1.16 -6.99 -0.78
C ALA A 657 -0.60 -8.41 -0.57
N LEU A 658 -1.19 -9.20 0.34
CA LEU A 658 -0.81 -10.60 0.54
C LEU A 658 -1.03 -11.41 -0.73
N ILE A 659 -2.24 -11.35 -1.30
CA ILE A 659 -2.60 -12.06 -2.52
C ILE A 659 -1.74 -11.62 -3.70
N TYR A 660 -1.49 -10.32 -3.84
CA TYR A 660 -0.58 -9.78 -4.86
C TYR A 660 0.82 -10.40 -4.79
N ARG A 661 1.37 -10.55 -3.58
CA ARG A 661 2.69 -11.18 -3.39
C ARG A 661 2.66 -12.70 -3.55
N SER A 662 1.48 -13.32 -3.41
CA SER A 662 1.30 -14.77 -3.53
C SER A 662 1.01 -15.24 -4.96
N ILE A 663 0.57 -14.37 -5.87
CA ILE A 663 0.30 -14.73 -7.27
C ILE A 663 1.56 -14.52 -8.13
N PRO A 664 2.02 -15.52 -8.90
CA PRO A 664 3.14 -15.36 -9.83
C PRO A 664 2.86 -14.26 -10.87
N THR A 665 3.78 -13.33 -11.07
CA THR A 665 3.66 -12.32 -12.14
C THR A 665 4.03 -12.95 -13.50
N GLU A 666 3.39 -12.51 -14.59
CA GLU A 666 3.47 -13.11 -15.95
C GLU A 666 4.88 -13.24 -16.57
N GLN A 667 5.94 -12.78 -15.90
CA GLN A 667 7.32 -13.11 -16.27
C GLN A 667 7.79 -14.51 -15.83
N THR A 668 6.93 -15.31 -15.17
CA THR A 668 7.26 -16.68 -14.73
C THR A 668 6.57 -17.81 -15.52
N THR A 669 6.11 -17.55 -16.75
CA THR A 669 5.71 -18.65 -17.66
C THR A 669 6.91 -19.21 -18.40
N GLY A 670 7.70 -20.01 -17.67
CA GLY A 670 8.90 -20.65 -18.18
C GLY A 670 9.42 -21.73 -17.24
N SER A 671 8.60 -22.76 -16.99
CA SER A 671 9.04 -24.07 -16.48
C SER A 671 9.95 -24.08 -15.25
N GLN A 672 9.51 -23.52 -14.11
CA GLN A 672 10.06 -23.91 -12.79
C GLN A 672 8.98 -23.83 -11.69
N LEU A 673 8.02 -24.75 -11.74
CA LEU A 673 7.30 -25.21 -10.55
C LEU A 673 7.77 -26.63 -10.24
N ARG A 674 8.92 -26.74 -9.55
CA ARG A 674 9.25 -27.82 -8.60
C ARG A 674 10.18 -27.22 -7.55
N TYR A 675 9.64 -27.06 -6.35
CA TYR A 675 10.23 -26.46 -5.15
C TYR A 675 11.61 -27.01 -4.76
#